data_AF-A0A926DZJ8-F1
#
_entry.id   AF-A0A926DZJ8-F1
#
_cell.length_a   1.000
_cell.length_b   1.000
_cell.length_c   1.000
_cell.angle_alpha   90.00
_cell.angle_beta   90.00
_cell.angle_gamma   90.00
#
_symmetry.space_group_name_H-M   'P 1'
#
loop_
_entity.id
_entity.type
_entity.pdbx_description
1 polymer ?
#
loop_
_entity_poly.entity_id
_entity_poly.type
_entity_poly.pdbx_seq_one_letter_code
_entity_poly.pdbx_strand_id
1 'polypeptide(L)'
;MSNQKKKIALSVLSVLVVLAMVLGTTFAWFTDVETADLNFKAGVLNITVTDPTNPESAELTFDNLRPLTLEQFDAELTDEIKNLNTEGFAPEPVYFRAVKIANEGTLPAKLQLSLTAVTPNDTVKNILRTDDGHVEQVADPATVACTNKLAEVIKVFLYELDDETGKWTRVEGVNLNTVTAGDDATSYEPAAMLGAGEDRTYVIGGYLPETVGNDYQAKHFHGALWVGAGQLDEGAPIGKPDGSGDPDPDPQDMTIKVIFNDKATGTKVDETTLTVKDNQFPYTVTTAMVAAPTGYHYDPAEQSRVSTLTEGVASDVTFTVTEDADPDPQDVTIKVIFNDKETGTKVDETTLTVKDNQFPYTVTTAMVAAPTGYHYDPAEQSQVSTLTEGVASDVVFTVTQDSTVDPDQDYNYTVTVQYKEGDTVRKEQTLNLTEKGNVTSYTVNADMSWVTVRNNNYTSSGKDYDYELASGESSSKVVTLNPEDGTTSPEPVIFKIKTGLYASGTGSVDDPYMVSNAIEFDNIRYAVNKNFKLANSISLAGGNTRGYFDTIGLGESADVPFTGTLDGDGNTVSDIKIDYGTEYNNVGIFAENAGTVKNITLKTNTATDADGVCGGNTVGILAGTNSGLVSNVHVSGASSGIGSGSGELSKVGLLVGVNADSGTIEYSSATNGSVTGYSYVGGLVGQNYGAIKESYSTADVNDLVTAYTLANTDKYFMFIGGFVGGNAGTIENSYAVPEAAIKGNGGIGAFAGLNTSNGIIKNCYTNASGKITYNDWNNYGYITLGVGKNSATVTNFYYVGSTATSAGTIMTESALKSATSLTGFSTSVWNFGTSSQYPDLINNPR
;
A
#
# COMPACT_ATOMS: atom_id res chain seq x y z
N MET A 1 46.38 -71.01 33.24
CA MET A 1 46.36 -70.14 34.44
C MET A 1 45.46 -70.77 35.50
N SER A 2 45.95 -70.96 36.73
CA SER A 2 45.22 -71.64 37.81
C SER A 2 43.89 -70.94 38.13
N ASN A 3 42.89 -71.68 38.62
CA ASN A 3 41.55 -71.15 38.96
C ASN A 3 41.58 -69.94 39.92
N GLN A 4 42.67 -69.76 40.66
CA GLN A 4 42.92 -68.56 41.49
C GLN A 4 43.10 -67.29 40.63
N LYS A 5 43.82 -67.37 39.50
CA LYS A 5 44.05 -66.22 38.62
C LYS A 5 42.77 -65.76 37.91
N LYS A 6 41.85 -66.69 37.59
CA LYS A 6 40.54 -66.35 37.02
C LYS A 6 39.61 -65.66 38.03
N LYS A 7 39.64 -66.10 39.31
CA LYS A 7 38.85 -65.45 40.37
C LYS A 7 39.37 -64.05 40.71
N ILE A 8 40.70 -63.87 40.71
CA ILE A 8 41.31 -62.54 40.89
C ILE A 8 40.99 -61.64 39.69
N ALA A 9 41.08 -62.15 38.46
CA ALA A 9 40.73 -61.38 37.27
C ALA A 9 39.25 -60.96 37.25
N LEU A 10 38.33 -61.85 37.66
CA LEU A 10 36.92 -61.49 37.79
C LEU A 10 36.69 -60.46 38.89
N SER A 11 37.36 -60.60 40.04
CA SER A 11 37.23 -59.63 41.14
C SER A 11 37.79 -58.25 40.75
N VAL A 12 38.90 -58.20 40.02
CA VAL A 12 39.47 -56.95 39.50
C VAL A 12 38.54 -56.34 38.45
N LEU A 13 37.91 -57.15 37.59
CA LEU A 13 36.94 -56.68 36.62
C LEU A 13 35.67 -56.15 37.31
N SER A 14 35.17 -56.82 38.34
CA SER A 14 34.03 -56.35 39.13
C SER A 14 34.34 -55.05 39.87
N VAL A 15 35.55 -54.91 40.43
CA VAL A 15 35.98 -53.66 41.07
C VAL A 15 36.13 -52.55 40.04
N LEU A 16 36.65 -52.82 38.83
CA LEU A 16 36.71 -51.84 37.74
C LEU A 16 35.34 -51.43 37.24
N VAL A 17 34.37 -52.35 37.18
CA VAL A 17 32.99 -52.05 36.81
C VAL A 17 32.31 -51.21 37.90
N VAL A 18 32.53 -51.51 39.18
CA VAL A 18 32.03 -50.68 40.29
C VAL A 18 32.70 -49.31 40.30
N LEU A 19 34.02 -49.22 40.04
CA LEU A 19 34.73 -47.94 39.89
C LEU A 19 34.20 -47.14 38.70
N ALA A 20 33.90 -47.78 37.57
CA ALA A 20 33.30 -47.13 36.42
C ALA A 20 31.86 -46.67 36.69
N MET A 21 31.08 -47.42 37.48
CA MET A 21 29.75 -47.00 37.91
C MET A 21 29.81 -45.84 38.92
N VAL A 22 30.76 -45.85 39.87
CA VAL A 22 30.96 -44.77 40.84
C VAL A 22 31.52 -43.51 40.18
N LEU A 23 32.40 -43.65 39.19
CA LEU A 23 32.84 -42.53 38.32
C LEU A 23 31.68 -42.05 37.43
N GLY A 24 30.82 -42.94 36.94
CA GLY A 24 29.61 -42.58 36.20
C GLY A 24 28.57 -41.83 37.04
N THR A 25 28.36 -42.21 38.30
CA THR A 25 27.42 -41.52 39.20
C THR A 25 27.98 -40.21 39.78
N THR A 26 29.30 -40.03 39.82
CA THR A 26 29.93 -38.75 40.16
C THR A 26 30.06 -37.82 38.96
N PHE A 27 30.18 -38.33 37.73
CA PHE A 27 30.02 -37.50 36.52
C PHE A 27 28.57 -37.07 36.29
N ALA A 28 27.58 -37.93 36.58
CA ALA A 28 26.16 -37.57 36.50
C ALA A 28 25.70 -36.53 37.55
N TRP A 29 26.46 -36.35 38.64
CA TRP A 29 26.18 -35.33 39.67
C TRP A 29 27.03 -34.05 39.51
N PHE A 30 27.95 -34.02 38.54
CA PHE A 30 28.72 -32.82 38.17
C PHE A 30 28.52 -32.40 36.69
N THR A 31 27.56 -33.00 35.98
CA THR A 31 27.01 -32.49 34.70
C THR A 31 25.57 -31.98 34.82
N ASP A 32 25.02 -31.90 36.04
CA ASP A 32 23.77 -31.18 36.34
C ASP A 32 24.03 -29.98 37.26
N VAL A 33 25.19 -29.35 37.04
CA VAL A 33 25.31 -27.91 37.14
C VAL A 33 25.35 -27.46 35.69
N GLU A 34 24.18 -27.31 35.07
CA GLU A 34 24.05 -26.12 34.26
C GLU A 34 24.45 -24.99 35.21
N THR A 35 25.63 -24.41 34.97
CA THR A 35 25.61 -22.96 34.93
C THR A 35 24.42 -22.66 34.05
N ALA A 36 23.33 -22.27 34.70
CA ALA A 36 22.63 -21.07 34.31
C ALA A 36 23.65 -20.05 33.77
N ASP A 37 24.17 -20.27 32.55
CA ASP A 37 23.86 -19.37 31.47
C ASP A 37 22.33 -19.37 31.37
N LEU A 38 21.69 -18.81 32.39
CA LEU A 38 20.41 -18.16 32.28
C LEU A 38 20.71 -16.88 31.48
N ASN A 39 21.21 -17.07 30.26
CA ASN A 39 20.45 -16.61 29.13
C ASN A 39 19.07 -17.26 29.26
N PHE A 40 18.22 -16.73 30.15
CA PHE A 40 16.81 -16.69 29.88
C PHE A 40 16.72 -15.96 28.54
N LYS A 41 16.86 -16.71 27.44
CA LYS A 41 16.25 -16.26 26.21
C LYS A 41 14.78 -16.40 26.53
N ALA A 42 14.13 -15.25 26.75
CA ALA A 42 12.69 -15.17 26.68
C ALA A 42 12.27 -16.02 25.48
N GLY A 43 11.44 -17.03 25.71
CA GLY A 43 10.90 -17.82 24.61
C GLY A 43 10.26 -16.83 23.65
N VAL A 44 10.64 -16.90 22.38
CA VAL A 44 10.13 -15.94 21.39
C VAL A 44 8.81 -16.50 20.91
N LEU A 45 7.73 -15.73 21.08
CA LEU A 45 6.50 -15.95 20.35
C LEU A 45 6.66 -15.24 19.00
N ASN A 46 6.82 -16.00 17.93
CA ASN A 46 6.99 -15.48 16.57
C ASN A 46 5.91 -16.08 15.69
N ILE A 47 4.86 -15.32 15.41
CA ILE A 47 3.77 -15.73 14.52
C ILE A 47 3.99 -15.08 13.17
N THR A 48 4.04 -15.90 12.12
CA THR A 48 4.08 -15.45 10.73
C THR A 48 2.77 -15.80 10.05
N VAL A 49 2.28 -14.87 9.23
CA VAL A 49 1.05 -15.00 8.45
C VAL A 49 1.46 -14.92 6.99
N THR A 50 1.11 -15.93 6.21
CA THR A 50 1.50 -16.03 4.79
C THR A 50 0.30 -16.45 3.95
N ASP A 51 0.15 -15.87 2.76
CA ASP A 51 -0.72 -16.42 1.73
C ASP A 51 0.05 -17.54 1.00
N PRO A 52 -0.35 -18.81 1.13
CA PRO A 52 0.34 -19.93 0.49
C PRO A 52 0.19 -19.93 -1.04
N THR A 53 -0.75 -19.16 -1.60
CA THR A 53 -0.97 -19.01 -3.05
C THR A 53 -0.24 -17.81 -3.64
N ASN A 54 0.07 -16.79 -2.83
CA ASN A 54 0.87 -15.63 -3.22
C ASN A 54 1.74 -15.11 -2.04
N PRO A 55 2.92 -15.71 -1.81
CA PRO A 55 3.76 -15.39 -0.65
C PRO A 55 4.38 -13.97 -0.68
N GLU A 56 4.21 -13.21 -1.76
CA GLU A 56 4.70 -11.83 -1.89
C GLU A 56 3.64 -10.76 -1.53
N SER A 57 2.38 -11.14 -1.31
CA SER A 57 1.28 -10.23 -0.95
C SER A 57 0.69 -10.58 0.42
N ALA A 58 0.63 -9.60 1.33
CA ALA A 58 0.01 -9.74 2.64
C ALA A 58 -1.42 -9.13 2.71
N GLU A 59 -1.94 -8.60 1.60
CA GLU A 59 -3.25 -7.94 1.56
C GLU A 59 -4.39 -8.93 1.24
N LEU A 60 -5.47 -8.89 2.03
CA LEU A 60 -6.68 -9.67 1.79
C LEU A 60 -7.63 -8.88 0.88
N THR A 61 -7.66 -9.22 -0.41
CA THR A 61 -8.58 -8.63 -1.38
C THR A 61 -9.63 -9.64 -1.86
N PHE A 62 -10.88 -9.19 -1.92
CA PHE A 62 -11.99 -9.90 -2.56
C PHE A 62 -12.51 -9.08 -3.74
N ASP A 63 -12.47 -9.69 -4.91
CA ASP A 63 -12.69 -8.99 -6.18
C ASP A 63 -13.86 -9.61 -6.93
N ASN A 64 -14.71 -8.74 -7.50
CA ASN A 64 -15.77 -9.11 -8.43
C ASN A 64 -16.73 -10.21 -7.92
N LEU A 65 -17.10 -10.17 -6.63
CA LEU A 65 -17.99 -11.14 -5.99
C LEU A 65 -19.40 -11.16 -6.61
N ARG A 66 -20.00 -12.34 -6.76
CA ARG A 66 -21.42 -12.50 -7.14
C ARG A 66 -22.32 -12.62 -5.90
N PRO A 67 -23.50 -11.99 -5.91
CA PRO A 67 -24.54 -12.27 -4.93
C PRO A 67 -24.95 -13.75 -4.97
N LEU A 68 -24.91 -14.43 -3.82
CA LEU A 68 -25.18 -15.87 -3.72
C LEU A 68 -26.15 -16.21 -2.60
N THR A 69 -26.86 -17.33 -2.72
CA THR A 69 -27.38 -17.99 -1.52
C THR A 69 -26.21 -18.54 -0.71
N LEU A 70 -26.38 -18.65 0.61
CA LEU A 70 -25.33 -19.14 1.49
C LEU A 70 -24.88 -20.56 1.11
N GLU A 71 -25.83 -21.43 0.76
CA GLU A 71 -25.58 -22.80 0.31
C GLU A 71 -24.77 -22.84 -1.01
N GLN A 72 -25.07 -21.94 -1.95
CA GLN A 72 -24.31 -21.84 -3.20
C GLN A 72 -22.88 -21.32 -2.95
N PHE A 73 -22.71 -20.37 -2.04
CA PHE A 73 -21.39 -19.86 -1.67
C PHE A 73 -20.52 -20.95 -1.02
N ASP A 74 -21.06 -21.69 -0.05
CA ASP A 74 -20.33 -22.79 0.58
C ASP A 74 -19.95 -23.88 -0.45
N ALA A 75 -20.81 -24.12 -1.45
CA ALA A 75 -20.53 -25.07 -2.52
C ALA A 75 -19.45 -24.60 -3.52
N GLU A 76 -19.11 -23.30 -3.59
CA GLU A 76 -18.01 -22.80 -4.42
C GLU A 76 -16.63 -23.17 -3.85
N LEU A 77 -16.53 -23.47 -2.54
CA LEU A 77 -15.26 -23.85 -1.91
C LEU A 77 -14.92 -25.31 -2.21
N THR A 78 -13.87 -25.48 -3.03
CA THR A 78 -13.30 -26.79 -3.35
C THR A 78 -12.10 -27.12 -2.48
N ASP A 79 -11.70 -28.39 -2.46
CA ASP A 79 -10.49 -28.86 -1.78
C ASP A 79 -9.20 -28.14 -2.26
N GLU A 80 -9.19 -27.59 -3.49
CA GLU A 80 -8.07 -26.83 -4.07
C GLU A 80 -8.16 -25.30 -3.84
N ILE A 81 -9.15 -24.79 -3.11
CA ILE A 81 -9.38 -23.35 -2.85
C ILE A 81 -9.43 -22.55 -4.17
N LYS A 82 -10.26 -23.02 -5.09
CA LYS A 82 -10.56 -22.34 -6.37
C LYS A 82 -12.07 -22.19 -6.54
N ASN A 83 -12.47 -21.12 -7.20
CA ASN A 83 -13.88 -20.85 -7.51
C ASN A 83 -14.33 -21.79 -8.63
N LEU A 84 -15.48 -22.45 -8.46
CA LEU A 84 -15.99 -23.41 -9.44
C LEU A 84 -16.57 -22.70 -10.67
N ASN A 85 -17.16 -21.53 -10.47
CA ASN A 85 -17.83 -20.77 -11.53
C ASN A 85 -17.04 -19.51 -11.94
N THR A 86 -16.30 -19.61 -13.06
CA THR A 86 -15.53 -18.50 -13.67
C THR A 86 -16.09 -18.03 -15.03
N GLU A 87 -17.10 -18.70 -15.58
CA GLU A 87 -17.62 -18.42 -16.93
C GLU A 87 -18.36 -17.08 -17.01
N GLY A 88 -17.92 -16.19 -17.91
CA GLY A 88 -18.61 -14.94 -18.27
C GLY A 88 -18.12 -13.66 -17.56
N PHE A 89 -17.08 -13.73 -16.71
CA PHE A 89 -16.62 -12.58 -15.91
C PHE A 89 -15.14 -12.27 -16.11
N ALA A 90 -14.79 -10.98 -16.20
CA ALA A 90 -13.41 -10.51 -16.29
C ALA A 90 -13.24 -9.23 -15.46
N PRO A 91 -12.45 -9.22 -14.36
CA PRO A 91 -11.63 -10.33 -13.86
C PRO A 91 -12.46 -11.48 -13.27
N GLU A 92 -11.85 -12.66 -13.09
CA GLU A 92 -12.49 -13.79 -12.41
C GLU A 92 -12.83 -13.40 -10.97
N PRO A 93 -13.99 -13.81 -10.43
CA PRO A 93 -14.34 -13.53 -9.03
C PRO A 93 -13.32 -14.20 -8.11
N VAL A 94 -13.09 -13.63 -6.92
CA VAL A 94 -12.27 -14.24 -5.87
C VAL A 94 -13.08 -14.33 -4.58
N TYR A 95 -13.65 -15.51 -4.28
CA TYR A 95 -14.45 -15.71 -3.06
C TYR A 95 -13.62 -16.12 -1.84
N PHE A 96 -12.54 -16.88 -2.06
CA PHE A 96 -11.78 -17.52 -0.98
C PHE A 96 -10.29 -17.20 -1.06
N ARG A 97 -9.69 -16.92 0.11
CA ARG A 97 -8.25 -16.71 0.27
C ARG A 97 -7.73 -17.63 1.37
N ALA A 98 -6.69 -18.40 1.05
CA ALA A 98 -6.01 -19.22 2.03
C ALA A 98 -5.05 -18.36 2.86
N VAL A 99 -4.98 -18.60 4.16
CA VAL A 99 -4.02 -17.94 5.05
C VAL A 99 -3.37 -18.98 5.93
N LYS A 100 -2.06 -19.09 5.84
CA LYS A 100 -1.24 -19.97 6.67
C LYS A 100 -0.64 -19.19 7.82
N ILE A 101 -0.95 -19.62 9.04
CA ILE A 101 -0.42 -19.08 10.29
C ILE A 101 0.60 -20.08 10.84
N ALA A 102 1.85 -19.66 10.96
CA ALA A 102 2.94 -20.49 11.49
C ALA A 102 3.50 -19.89 12.78
N ASN A 103 3.77 -20.77 13.75
CA ASN A 103 4.47 -20.40 14.98
C ASN A 103 5.95 -20.76 14.83
N GLU A 104 6.75 -19.83 14.32
CA GLU A 104 8.20 -19.94 14.21
C GLU A 104 8.92 -19.70 15.55
N GLY A 105 8.14 -19.44 16.60
CA GLY A 105 8.60 -19.25 17.96
C GLY A 105 8.98 -20.54 18.68
N THR A 106 9.37 -20.39 19.93
CA THR A 106 9.76 -21.49 20.82
C THR A 106 8.70 -21.80 21.88
N LEU A 107 7.57 -21.09 21.88
CA LEU A 107 6.47 -21.26 22.83
C LEU A 107 5.16 -21.54 22.10
N PRO A 108 4.30 -22.45 22.60
CA PRO A 108 2.94 -22.60 22.08
C PRO A 108 2.12 -21.32 22.27
N ALA A 109 1.19 -21.08 21.34
CA ALA A 109 0.41 -19.84 21.26
C ALA A 109 -1.09 -20.12 21.26
N LYS A 110 -1.86 -19.30 21.99
CA LYS A 110 -3.29 -19.10 21.71
C LYS A 110 -3.44 -18.06 20.61
N LEU A 111 -4.30 -18.32 19.63
CA LEU A 111 -4.52 -17.43 18.52
C LEU A 111 -5.87 -16.72 18.66
N GLN A 112 -5.95 -15.49 18.15
CA GLN A 112 -7.20 -14.79 17.89
C GLN A 112 -7.12 -14.18 16.49
N LEU A 113 -8.09 -14.49 15.63
CA LEU A 113 -8.17 -13.98 14.27
C LEU A 113 -9.24 -12.88 14.23
N SER A 114 -8.91 -11.73 13.64
CA SER A 114 -9.84 -10.62 13.41
C SER A 114 -9.49 -9.90 12.10
N LEU A 115 -10.37 -9.03 11.62
CA LEU A 115 -10.17 -8.31 10.35
C LEU A 115 -10.40 -6.82 10.56
N THR A 116 -9.62 -5.99 9.88
CA THR A 116 -9.85 -4.55 9.81
C THR A 116 -9.89 -4.11 8.35
N ALA A 117 -10.89 -3.30 7.98
CA ALA A 117 -10.96 -2.72 6.64
C ALA A 117 -9.79 -1.75 6.42
N VAL A 118 -9.15 -1.81 5.26
CA VAL A 118 -8.02 -0.94 4.89
C VAL A 118 -8.45 0.05 3.82
N THR A 119 -7.83 1.23 3.80
CA THR A 119 -8.05 2.20 2.73
C THR A 119 -7.35 1.71 1.46
N PRO A 120 -8.08 1.46 0.34
CA PRO A 120 -7.47 0.99 -0.90
C PRO A 120 -6.60 2.08 -1.54
N ASN A 121 -5.59 1.66 -2.31
CA ASN A 121 -4.71 2.54 -3.10
C ASN A 121 -4.76 2.24 -4.61
N ASP A 122 -5.72 1.43 -5.06
CA ASP A 122 -5.86 0.92 -6.42
C ASP A 122 -7.12 1.48 -7.13
N THR A 123 -7.34 1.03 -8.37
CA THR A 123 -8.50 1.42 -9.19
C THR A 123 -9.26 0.19 -9.67
N VAL A 124 -10.58 0.26 -9.63
CA VAL A 124 -11.50 -0.79 -10.12
C VAL A 124 -12.14 -0.39 -11.44
N LYS A 125 -12.65 -1.35 -12.21
CA LYS A 125 -13.40 -1.04 -13.44
C LYS A 125 -14.61 -0.15 -13.12
N ASN A 126 -14.82 0.88 -13.94
CA ASN A 126 -15.96 1.76 -13.78
C ASN A 126 -17.21 1.12 -14.41
N ILE A 127 -18.00 0.46 -13.58
CA ILE A 127 -19.28 -0.12 -13.99
C ILE A 127 -20.41 0.75 -13.44
N LEU A 128 -21.29 1.21 -14.34
CA LEU A 128 -22.50 1.97 -14.00
C LEU A 128 -23.75 1.16 -14.35
N ARG A 129 -24.83 1.42 -13.61
CA ARG A 129 -26.16 0.88 -13.88
C ARG A 129 -26.82 1.71 -14.98
N THR A 130 -27.32 1.04 -16.01
CA THR A 130 -28.08 1.65 -17.11
C THR A 130 -29.54 1.83 -16.71
N ASP A 131 -30.27 2.72 -17.40
CA ASP A 131 -31.67 3.06 -17.12
C ASP A 131 -32.63 1.86 -17.19
N ASP A 132 -32.23 0.77 -17.84
CA ASP A 132 -32.98 -0.49 -17.97
C ASP A 132 -32.59 -1.56 -16.93
N GLY A 133 -31.71 -1.23 -15.98
CA GLY A 133 -31.32 -2.10 -14.86
C GLY A 133 -30.17 -3.07 -15.16
N HIS A 134 -29.55 -2.99 -16.33
CA HIS A 134 -28.29 -3.69 -16.63
C HIS A 134 -27.09 -2.92 -16.08
N VAL A 135 -25.92 -3.54 -16.10
CA VAL A 135 -24.65 -2.90 -15.70
C VAL A 135 -23.67 -2.97 -16.86
N GLU A 136 -23.03 -1.86 -17.19
CA GLU A 136 -22.07 -1.76 -18.28
C GLU A 136 -20.76 -1.09 -17.85
N GLN A 137 -19.65 -1.55 -18.42
CA GLN A 137 -18.36 -0.88 -18.23
C GLN A 137 -18.35 0.41 -19.06
N VAL A 138 -18.16 1.53 -18.39
CA VAL A 138 -18.06 2.84 -19.03
C VAL A 138 -16.67 3.01 -19.62
N ALA A 139 -16.59 3.60 -20.81
CA ALA A 139 -15.30 3.78 -21.49
C ALA A 139 -14.46 4.93 -20.90
N ASP A 140 -15.09 5.89 -20.22
CA ASP A 140 -14.41 7.08 -19.68
C ASP A 140 -15.06 7.60 -18.37
N PRO A 141 -14.33 7.59 -17.22
CA PRO A 141 -13.07 6.88 -17.06
C PRO A 141 -13.32 5.37 -17.05
N ALA A 142 -12.46 4.59 -17.72
CA ALA A 142 -12.59 3.13 -17.79
C ALA A 142 -12.43 2.43 -16.43
N THR A 143 -11.74 3.09 -15.50
CA THR A 143 -11.54 2.67 -14.12
C THR A 143 -11.78 3.86 -13.17
N VAL A 144 -12.19 3.58 -11.94
CA VAL A 144 -12.40 4.55 -10.86
C VAL A 144 -11.61 4.13 -9.63
N ALA A 145 -11.26 5.08 -8.75
CA ALA A 145 -10.59 4.77 -7.50
C ALA A 145 -11.40 3.73 -6.69
N CYS A 146 -10.71 2.71 -6.19
CA CYS A 146 -11.31 1.77 -5.27
C CYS A 146 -11.64 2.49 -3.96
N THR A 147 -12.90 2.44 -3.55
CA THR A 147 -13.39 3.09 -2.32
C THR A 147 -13.84 2.06 -1.29
N ASN A 148 -13.40 0.80 -1.42
CA ASN A 148 -13.76 -0.32 -0.53
C ASN A 148 -15.29 -0.51 -0.40
N LYS A 149 -16.04 -0.28 -1.49
CA LYS A 149 -17.52 -0.23 -1.47
C LYS A 149 -18.20 -1.53 -1.03
N LEU A 150 -17.48 -2.65 -1.04
CA LEU A 150 -18.02 -3.92 -0.53
C LEU A 150 -18.10 -3.96 1.00
N ALA A 151 -17.36 -3.11 1.73
CA ALA A 151 -17.27 -3.17 3.20
C ALA A 151 -18.62 -3.06 3.91
N GLU A 152 -19.60 -2.35 3.34
CA GLU A 152 -20.93 -2.15 3.93
C GLU A 152 -21.87 -3.34 3.74
N VAL A 153 -21.55 -4.26 2.83
CA VAL A 153 -22.48 -5.32 2.40
C VAL A 153 -21.90 -6.74 2.40
N ILE A 154 -20.57 -6.87 2.37
CA ILE A 154 -19.88 -8.17 2.38
C ILE A 154 -19.89 -8.78 3.78
N LYS A 155 -20.16 -10.09 3.88
CA LYS A 155 -19.85 -10.88 5.08
C LYS A 155 -18.52 -11.60 4.89
N VAL A 156 -17.67 -11.62 5.91
CA VAL A 156 -16.36 -12.28 5.84
C VAL A 156 -16.34 -13.48 6.78
N PHE A 157 -16.46 -14.67 6.22
CA PHE A 157 -16.50 -15.92 6.96
C PHE A 157 -15.13 -16.58 7.09
N LEU A 158 -15.00 -17.42 8.11
CA LEU A 158 -13.82 -18.21 8.38
C LEU A 158 -14.14 -19.70 8.20
N TYR A 159 -13.21 -20.44 7.60
CA TYR A 159 -13.28 -21.89 7.44
C TYR A 159 -12.06 -22.57 8.03
N GLU A 160 -12.31 -23.69 8.71
CA GLU A 160 -11.29 -24.60 9.25
C GLU A 160 -11.30 -25.92 8.48
N LEU A 161 -10.12 -26.51 8.32
CA LEU A 161 -10.00 -27.85 7.75
C LEU A 161 -10.39 -28.87 8.82
N ASP A 162 -11.41 -29.67 8.54
CA ASP A 162 -11.77 -30.81 9.36
C ASP A 162 -10.74 -31.93 9.12
N ASP A 163 -9.92 -32.22 10.14
CA ASP A 163 -8.86 -33.22 10.10
C ASP A 163 -9.39 -34.66 9.84
N GLU A 164 -10.66 -34.94 10.13
CA GLU A 164 -11.26 -36.27 9.93
C GLU A 164 -11.80 -36.45 8.50
N THR A 165 -12.41 -35.41 7.95
CA THR A 165 -13.06 -35.47 6.62
C THR A 165 -12.21 -34.90 5.49
N GLY A 166 -11.17 -34.13 5.83
CA GLY A 166 -10.32 -33.40 4.88
C GLY A 166 -11.04 -32.26 4.17
N LYS A 167 -12.19 -31.80 4.69
CA LYS A 167 -13.03 -30.77 4.08
C LYS A 167 -13.00 -29.48 4.87
N TRP A 168 -13.11 -28.37 4.16
CA TRP A 168 -13.29 -27.06 4.77
C TRP A 168 -14.70 -26.91 5.33
N THR A 169 -14.78 -26.54 6.61
CA THR A 169 -16.05 -26.33 7.32
C THR A 169 -16.11 -24.89 7.82
N ARG A 170 -17.25 -24.23 7.62
CA ARG A 170 -17.44 -22.85 8.07
C ARG A 170 -17.55 -22.82 9.59
N VAL A 171 -16.86 -21.86 10.22
CA VAL A 171 -17.03 -21.56 11.63
C VAL A 171 -18.38 -20.87 11.84
N GLU A 172 -19.29 -21.51 12.58
CA GLU A 172 -20.62 -20.95 12.83
C GLU A 172 -20.57 -19.72 13.75
N GLY A 173 -21.45 -18.76 13.50
CA GLY A 173 -21.60 -17.55 14.34
C GLY A 173 -20.42 -16.58 14.28
N VAL A 174 -19.55 -16.66 13.26
CA VAL A 174 -18.41 -15.75 13.07
C VAL A 174 -18.55 -15.00 11.75
N ASN A 175 -18.50 -13.67 11.82
CA ASN A 175 -18.35 -12.78 10.67
C ASN A 175 -17.30 -11.71 10.99
N LEU A 176 -16.12 -11.82 10.38
CA LEU A 176 -14.98 -10.96 10.65
C LEU A 176 -15.17 -9.52 10.17
N ASN A 177 -16.16 -9.24 9.31
CA ASN A 177 -16.49 -7.87 8.93
C ASN A 177 -17.39 -7.22 10.00
N THR A 178 -16.81 -6.33 10.81
CA THR A 178 -17.50 -5.61 11.88
C THR A 178 -18.73 -4.82 11.42
N VAL A 179 -18.78 -4.41 10.15
CA VAL A 179 -19.89 -3.62 9.60
C VAL A 179 -21.14 -4.47 9.36
N THR A 180 -20.98 -5.76 9.03
CA THR A 180 -22.07 -6.66 8.63
C THR A 180 -22.30 -7.83 9.59
N ALA A 181 -21.60 -7.85 10.72
CA ALA A 181 -21.62 -8.95 11.69
C ALA A 181 -22.99 -9.16 12.36
N GLY A 182 -23.70 -8.10 12.70
CA GLY A 182 -24.95 -8.22 13.48
C GLY A 182 -24.66 -8.87 14.84
N ASP A 183 -25.29 -10.01 15.12
CA ASP A 183 -25.08 -10.79 16.35
C ASP A 183 -23.92 -11.80 16.24
N ASP A 184 -23.31 -11.96 15.05
CA ASP A 184 -22.15 -12.85 14.85
C ASP A 184 -20.88 -12.25 15.51
N ALA A 185 -19.98 -13.11 15.99
CA ALA A 185 -18.69 -12.69 16.55
C ALA A 185 -17.76 -12.13 15.46
N THR A 186 -17.11 -11.00 15.75
CA THR A 186 -16.17 -10.31 14.83
C THR A 186 -14.72 -10.78 14.94
N SER A 187 -14.48 -11.75 15.81
CA SER A 187 -13.18 -12.38 16.04
C SER A 187 -13.37 -13.86 16.33
N TYR A 188 -12.35 -14.65 16.05
CA TYR A 188 -12.36 -16.09 16.29
C TYR A 188 -11.14 -16.55 17.09
N GLU A 189 -11.39 -17.33 18.14
CA GLU A 189 -10.36 -17.96 18.95
C GLU A 189 -10.41 -19.47 18.77
N PRO A 190 -9.44 -20.08 18.05
CA PRO A 190 -9.41 -21.52 17.86
C PRO A 190 -9.24 -22.24 19.20
N ALA A 191 -10.06 -23.26 19.44
CA ALA A 191 -9.99 -24.05 20.68
C ALA A 191 -8.64 -24.78 20.84
N ALA A 192 -8.05 -25.21 19.72
CA ALA A 192 -6.74 -25.87 19.70
C ALA A 192 -5.60 -24.85 19.58
N MET A 193 -4.67 -24.90 20.53
CA MET A 193 -3.44 -24.11 20.55
C MET A 193 -2.55 -24.42 19.33
N LEU A 194 -1.70 -23.47 18.94
CA LEU A 194 -0.68 -23.66 17.91
C LEU A 194 0.68 -23.94 18.58
N GLY A 195 1.18 -25.17 18.46
CA GLY A 195 2.45 -25.58 19.05
C GLY A 195 3.65 -24.84 18.47
N ALA A 196 4.79 -24.90 19.17
CA ALA A 196 6.04 -24.31 18.68
C ALA A 196 6.54 -25.07 17.43
N GLY A 197 6.79 -24.35 16.34
CA GLY A 197 7.15 -24.93 15.04
C GLY A 197 5.98 -25.51 14.24
N GLU A 198 4.75 -25.41 14.75
CA GLU A 198 3.55 -25.85 14.03
C GLU A 198 2.97 -24.74 13.16
N ASP A 199 2.18 -25.14 12.17
CA ASP A 199 1.42 -24.25 11.32
C ASP A 199 -0.02 -24.74 11.14
N ARG A 200 -0.92 -23.80 10.86
CA ARG A 200 -2.33 -24.08 10.56
C ARG A 200 -2.80 -23.18 9.43
N THR A 201 -3.57 -23.76 8.51
CA THR A 201 -4.14 -23.01 7.38
C THR A 201 -5.63 -22.79 7.60
N TYR A 202 -6.05 -21.56 7.38
CA TYR A 202 -7.45 -21.11 7.40
C TYR A 202 -7.85 -20.65 6.01
N VAL A 203 -9.15 -20.70 5.71
CA VAL A 203 -9.70 -20.05 4.51
C VAL A 203 -10.61 -18.91 4.92
N ILE A 204 -10.34 -17.72 4.39
CA ILE A 204 -11.17 -16.52 4.57
C ILE A 204 -12.07 -16.39 3.34
N GLY A 205 -13.39 -16.39 3.56
CA GLY A 205 -14.40 -16.32 2.51
C GLY A 205 -15.15 -15.00 2.49
N GLY A 206 -15.11 -14.27 1.38
CA GLY A 206 -15.90 -13.08 1.13
C GLY A 206 -17.26 -13.42 0.53
N TYR A 207 -18.31 -13.41 1.35
CA TYR A 207 -19.69 -13.72 0.95
C TYR A 207 -20.47 -12.44 0.66
N LEU A 208 -21.04 -12.36 -0.54
CA LEU A 208 -21.95 -11.30 -0.94
C LEU A 208 -23.39 -11.86 -0.95
N PRO A 209 -24.30 -11.39 -0.08
CA PRO A 209 -25.66 -11.93 -0.01
C PRO A 209 -26.49 -11.68 -1.28
N GLU A 210 -27.34 -12.62 -1.67
CA GLU A 210 -28.23 -12.48 -2.83
C GLU A 210 -29.14 -11.23 -2.79
N THR A 211 -29.41 -10.71 -1.59
CA THR A 211 -30.27 -9.55 -1.35
C THR A 211 -29.68 -8.21 -1.78
N VAL A 212 -28.37 -8.13 -2.04
CA VAL A 212 -27.67 -6.86 -2.36
C VAL A 212 -27.78 -6.45 -3.83
N GLY A 213 -28.24 -7.35 -4.70
CA GLY A 213 -28.37 -7.11 -6.14
C GLY A 213 -27.03 -6.92 -6.87
N ASN A 214 -27.09 -6.57 -8.17
CA ASN A 214 -25.92 -6.49 -9.05
C ASN A 214 -25.14 -5.17 -8.95
N ASP A 215 -25.56 -4.21 -8.12
CA ASP A 215 -24.95 -2.88 -8.01
C ASP A 215 -23.52 -2.90 -7.45
N TYR A 216 -23.16 -4.01 -6.80
CA TYR A 216 -21.85 -4.27 -6.21
C TYR A 216 -20.92 -5.09 -7.12
N GLN A 217 -21.34 -5.37 -8.35
CA GLN A 217 -20.50 -6.04 -9.34
C GLN A 217 -19.27 -5.18 -9.67
N ALA A 218 -18.10 -5.82 -9.75
CA ALA A 218 -16.78 -5.18 -9.90
C ALA A 218 -16.41 -4.15 -8.81
N LYS A 219 -17.02 -4.19 -7.63
CA LYS A 219 -16.50 -3.51 -6.43
C LYS A 219 -15.54 -4.45 -5.70
N HIS A 220 -14.57 -3.86 -4.99
CA HIS A 220 -13.57 -4.62 -4.23
C HIS A 220 -13.74 -4.40 -2.73
N PHE A 221 -13.29 -5.40 -1.96
CA PHE A 221 -13.06 -5.28 -0.53
C PHE A 221 -11.56 -5.40 -0.23
N HIS A 222 -11.00 -4.46 0.54
CA HIS A 222 -9.62 -4.52 1.04
C HIS A 222 -9.64 -4.64 2.56
N GLY A 223 -9.08 -5.74 3.07
CA GLY A 223 -8.97 -6.02 4.50
C GLY A 223 -7.53 -6.39 4.91
N ALA A 224 -7.22 -6.14 6.17
CA ALA A 224 -6.01 -6.63 6.84
C ALA A 224 -6.44 -7.66 7.89
N LEU A 225 -5.98 -8.91 7.73
CA LEU A 225 -6.19 -9.95 8.73
C LEU A 225 -5.21 -9.73 9.89
N TRP A 226 -5.76 -9.60 11.09
CA TRP A 226 -5.02 -9.49 12.33
C TRP A 226 -5.01 -10.83 13.05
N VAL A 227 -3.81 -11.29 13.39
CA VAL A 227 -3.59 -12.50 14.19
C VAL A 227 -2.97 -12.12 15.52
N GLY A 228 -3.79 -12.06 16.55
CA GLY A 228 -3.35 -11.94 17.93
C GLY A 228 -2.76 -13.26 18.42
N ALA A 229 -1.66 -13.20 19.16
CA ALA A 229 -1.01 -14.37 19.74
C ALA A 229 -0.73 -14.13 21.21
N GLY A 230 -1.23 -15.02 22.08
CA GLY A 230 -1.06 -14.94 23.53
C GLY A 230 -0.39 -16.16 24.12
N GLN A 231 0.17 -16.00 25.32
CA GLN A 231 0.73 -17.08 26.11
C GLN A 231 -0.38 -17.97 26.69
N LEU A 232 -0.05 -19.21 27.05
CA LEU A 232 -1.03 -20.19 27.52
C LEU A 232 -1.55 -19.94 28.95
N ASP A 233 -0.98 -18.96 29.66
CA ASP A 233 -1.35 -18.65 31.04
C ASP A 233 -2.84 -18.25 31.13
N GLU A 234 -3.53 -18.78 32.13
CA GLU A 234 -4.93 -18.50 32.39
C GLU A 234 -5.10 -17.00 32.73
N GLY A 235 -5.87 -16.28 31.91
CA GLY A 235 -6.05 -14.82 32.02
C GLY A 235 -5.00 -13.95 31.31
N ALA A 236 -4.05 -14.52 30.57
CA ALA A 236 -3.12 -13.72 29.76
C ALA A 236 -3.85 -13.03 28.59
N PRO A 237 -3.73 -11.69 28.45
CA PRO A 237 -4.41 -10.95 27.39
C PRO A 237 -3.81 -11.32 26.03
N ILE A 238 -4.65 -11.69 25.07
CA ILE A 238 -4.28 -11.72 23.65
C ILE A 238 -4.40 -10.27 23.15
N GLY A 239 -3.33 -9.76 22.51
CA GLY A 239 -3.32 -8.39 22.00
C GLY A 239 -4.41 -8.18 20.93
N LYS A 240 -5.28 -7.19 21.14
CA LYS A 240 -6.26 -6.72 20.15
C LYS A 240 -5.60 -5.77 19.12
N PRO A 241 -6.21 -5.56 17.95
CA PRO A 241 -5.70 -4.65 16.91
C PRO A 241 -5.48 -3.20 17.39
N ASP A 242 -6.19 -2.77 18.44
CA ASP A 242 -6.13 -1.42 19.02
C ASP A 242 -5.15 -1.29 20.22
N GLY A 243 -4.48 -2.37 20.61
CA GLY A 243 -3.55 -2.39 21.74
C GLY A 243 -4.21 -2.41 23.12
N SER A 244 -5.52 -2.60 23.24
CA SER A 244 -6.20 -2.76 24.54
C SER A 244 -6.28 -4.25 24.94
N GLY A 245 -5.71 -4.58 26.09
CA GLY A 245 -5.75 -5.93 26.66
C GLY A 245 -6.36 -5.91 28.05
N ASP A 246 -7.62 -6.32 28.17
CA ASP A 246 -8.18 -6.88 29.40
C ASP A 246 -9.35 -7.82 29.04
N PRO A 247 -9.41 -9.07 29.53
CA PRO A 247 -10.52 -9.99 29.29
C PRO A 247 -11.54 -9.96 30.43
N ASP A 248 -12.83 -9.84 30.10
CA ASP A 248 -13.93 -10.16 31.01
C ASP A 248 -14.23 -11.67 30.89
N PRO A 249 -14.24 -12.46 31.98
CA PRO A 249 -14.51 -13.90 31.91
C PRO A 249 -15.98 -14.21 31.57
N ASP A 250 -16.19 -15.40 31.00
CA ASP A 250 -17.49 -15.88 30.50
C ASP A 250 -18.55 -15.99 31.63
N PRO A 251 -19.82 -15.57 31.42
CA PRO A 251 -20.83 -15.44 32.49
C PRO A 251 -21.29 -16.76 33.15
N GLN A 252 -21.35 -16.83 34.48
CA GLN A 252 -21.79 -17.99 35.27
C GLN A 252 -23.31 -18.05 35.52
N ASP A 253 -23.90 -19.26 35.67
CA ASP A 253 -25.32 -19.43 36.04
C ASP A 253 -25.58 -19.18 37.53
N MET A 254 -26.57 -18.34 37.82
CA MET A 254 -27.04 -17.96 39.15
C MET A 254 -28.51 -18.32 39.35
N THR A 255 -28.89 -18.78 40.54
CA THR A 255 -30.29 -19.10 40.88
C THR A 255 -30.91 -18.04 41.78
N ILE A 256 -32.04 -17.45 41.34
CA ILE A 256 -32.87 -16.53 42.12
C ILE A 256 -34.05 -17.32 42.70
N LYS A 257 -34.31 -17.19 44.01
CA LYS A 257 -35.54 -17.72 44.63
C LYS A 257 -36.62 -16.64 44.70
N VAL A 258 -37.84 -16.98 44.30
CA VAL A 258 -39.02 -16.10 44.27
C VAL A 258 -40.03 -16.59 45.31
N ILE A 259 -40.38 -15.74 46.27
CA ILE A 259 -41.25 -16.06 47.40
C ILE A 259 -42.55 -15.24 47.31
N PHE A 260 -43.70 -15.89 47.55
CA PHE A 260 -45.01 -15.23 47.56
C PHE A 260 -45.55 -15.17 48.98
N ASN A 261 -45.85 -13.97 49.46
CA ASN A 261 -46.47 -13.75 50.76
C ASN A 261 -47.87 -13.16 50.59
N ASP A 262 -48.85 -13.65 51.35
CA ASP A 262 -50.17 -13.04 51.40
C ASP A 262 -50.07 -11.63 52.02
N LYS A 263 -50.64 -10.64 51.34
CA LYS A 263 -50.53 -9.22 51.72
C LYS A 263 -51.20 -8.92 53.06
N ALA A 264 -52.29 -9.62 53.39
CA ALA A 264 -53.06 -9.36 54.61
C ALA A 264 -52.41 -9.95 55.86
N THR A 265 -51.84 -11.14 55.74
CA THR A 265 -51.28 -11.92 56.87
C THR A 265 -49.77 -11.87 56.95
N GLY A 266 -49.10 -11.48 55.86
CA GLY A 266 -47.63 -11.49 55.73
C GLY A 266 -47.02 -12.90 55.72
N THR A 267 -47.85 -13.94 55.68
CA THR A 267 -47.38 -15.33 55.70
C THR A 267 -47.07 -15.83 54.29
N LYS A 268 -46.02 -16.66 54.18
CA LYS A 268 -45.63 -17.25 52.90
C LYS A 268 -46.70 -18.23 52.41
N VAL A 269 -47.23 -17.95 51.23
CA VAL A 269 -48.24 -18.78 50.56
C VAL A 269 -47.61 -19.75 49.56
N ASP A 270 -46.50 -19.39 48.90
CA ASP A 270 -45.78 -20.28 47.96
C ASP A 270 -44.32 -19.81 47.67
N GLU A 271 -43.49 -20.62 47.00
CA GLU A 271 -42.18 -20.21 46.41
C GLU A 271 -41.78 -20.98 45.14
N THR A 272 -40.90 -20.38 44.33
CA THR A 272 -40.28 -21.01 43.14
C THR A 272 -38.86 -20.46 42.88
N THR A 273 -38.17 -20.93 41.84
CA THR A 273 -36.80 -20.51 41.47
C THR A 273 -36.63 -20.22 39.98
N LEU A 274 -35.74 -19.28 39.64
CA LEU A 274 -35.32 -18.90 38.28
C LEU A 274 -33.79 -19.00 38.14
N THR A 275 -33.29 -19.38 36.97
CA THR A 275 -31.84 -19.41 36.67
C THR A 275 -31.50 -18.36 35.61
N VAL A 276 -30.46 -17.56 35.86
CA VAL A 276 -30.01 -16.41 35.03
C VAL A 276 -28.49 -16.28 35.06
N LYS A 277 -27.87 -15.63 34.07
CA LYS A 277 -26.40 -15.46 34.03
C LYS A 277 -25.93 -14.31 34.93
N ASP A 278 -24.74 -14.41 35.53
CA ASP A 278 -24.18 -13.43 36.48
C ASP A 278 -23.99 -12.03 35.87
N ASN A 279 -23.67 -11.95 34.59
CA ASN A 279 -23.58 -10.70 33.83
C ASN A 279 -24.96 -10.04 33.56
N GLN A 280 -26.07 -10.74 33.81
CA GLN A 280 -27.42 -10.19 33.70
C GLN A 280 -27.92 -9.54 34.99
N PHE A 281 -27.09 -9.51 36.05
CA PHE A 281 -27.44 -8.84 37.30
C PHE A 281 -27.07 -7.35 37.26
N PRO A 282 -27.92 -6.45 37.82
CA PRO A 282 -29.16 -6.74 38.54
C PRO A 282 -30.29 -7.25 37.63
N TYR A 283 -30.89 -8.38 38.01
CA TYR A 283 -31.90 -9.05 37.18
C TYR A 283 -33.31 -8.73 37.70
N THR A 284 -34.18 -8.24 36.83
CA THR A 284 -35.55 -7.87 37.19
C THR A 284 -36.50 -9.03 36.94
N VAL A 285 -37.03 -9.62 38.01
CA VAL A 285 -38.11 -10.61 37.95
C VAL A 285 -39.43 -9.88 37.84
N THR A 286 -40.23 -10.17 36.82
CA THR A 286 -41.58 -9.58 36.63
C THR A 286 -42.67 -10.61 36.89
N THR A 287 -43.87 -10.14 37.20
CA THR A 287 -45.06 -10.99 37.42
C THR A 287 -45.53 -11.75 36.18
N ALA A 288 -45.02 -11.40 34.98
CA ALA A 288 -45.23 -12.18 33.76
C ALA A 288 -44.30 -13.40 33.65
N MET A 289 -43.12 -13.34 34.28
CA MET A 289 -42.13 -14.44 34.26
C MET A 289 -42.50 -15.56 35.22
N VAL A 290 -43.27 -15.25 36.27
CA VAL A 290 -43.72 -16.22 37.28
C VAL A 290 -45.19 -15.98 37.59
N ALA A 291 -46.04 -16.98 37.40
CA ALA A 291 -47.47 -16.86 37.66
C ALA A 291 -47.77 -16.73 39.17
N ALA A 292 -48.81 -15.95 39.53
CA ALA A 292 -49.28 -15.86 40.91
C ALA A 292 -49.83 -17.22 41.41
N PRO A 293 -49.76 -17.49 42.71
CA PRO A 293 -50.39 -18.67 43.29
C PRO A 293 -51.90 -18.70 43.05
N THR A 294 -52.45 -19.88 42.82
CA THR A 294 -53.88 -20.07 42.53
C THR A 294 -54.76 -19.48 43.65
N GLY A 295 -55.73 -18.62 43.29
CA GLY A 295 -56.64 -17.96 44.24
C GLY A 295 -56.14 -16.61 44.78
N TYR A 296 -55.00 -16.13 44.28
CA TYR A 296 -54.44 -14.83 44.59
C TYR A 296 -54.05 -14.10 43.30
N HIS A 297 -54.13 -12.76 43.31
CA HIS A 297 -53.53 -11.92 42.29
C HIS A 297 -52.36 -11.12 42.86
N TYR A 298 -51.40 -10.79 42.01
CA TYR A 298 -50.34 -9.87 42.39
C TYR A 298 -50.90 -8.51 42.79
N ASP A 299 -50.34 -7.90 43.82
CA ASP A 299 -50.59 -6.50 44.09
C ASP A 299 -50.19 -5.67 42.85
N PRO A 300 -51.08 -4.85 42.27
CA PRO A 300 -50.75 -4.04 41.09
C PRO A 300 -49.54 -3.12 41.28
N ALA A 301 -49.17 -2.79 42.52
CA ALA A 301 -47.98 -2.00 42.85
C ALA A 301 -46.67 -2.79 42.80
N GLU A 302 -46.71 -4.13 42.77
CA GLU A 302 -45.54 -5.01 42.86
C GLU A 302 -45.38 -5.87 41.59
N GLN A 303 -45.37 -5.22 40.41
CA GLN A 303 -45.27 -5.93 39.12
C GLN A 303 -43.86 -6.43 38.79
N SER A 304 -42.84 -5.94 39.48
CA SER A 304 -41.47 -6.41 39.31
C SER A 304 -40.63 -6.20 40.57
N ARG A 305 -39.58 -7.00 40.68
CA ARG A 305 -38.60 -6.93 41.77
C ARG A 305 -37.22 -7.26 41.23
N VAL A 306 -36.23 -6.54 41.73
CA VAL A 306 -34.84 -6.68 41.29
C VAL A 306 -34.10 -7.62 42.23
N SER A 307 -33.48 -8.66 41.67
CA SER A 307 -32.47 -9.45 42.33
C SER A 307 -31.10 -8.86 42.04
N THR A 308 -30.25 -8.79 43.06
CA THR A 308 -28.88 -8.27 42.97
C THR A 308 -27.89 -9.37 43.28
N LEU A 309 -26.71 -9.31 42.66
CA LEU A 309 -25.62 -10.24 42.90
C LEU A 309 -24.67 -9.62 43.94
N THR A 310 -24.48 -10.28 45.07
CA THR A 310 -23.50 -9.87 46.09
C THR A 310 -22.60 -11.05 46.40
N GLU A 311 -21.28 -10.88 46.27
CA GLU A 311 -20.28 -11.93 46.51
C GLU A 311 -20.59 -13.27 45.79
N GLY A 312 -21.12 -13.20 44.56
CA GLY A 312 -21.43 -14.38 43.76
C GLY A 312 -22.67 -15.16 44.21
N VAL A 313 -23.58 -14.54 44.97
CA VAL A 313 -24.88 -15.12 45.33
C VAL A 313 -26.00 -14.15 44.97
N ALA A 314 -27.01 -14.64 44.25
CA ALA A 314 -28.18 -13.85 43.88
C ALA A 314 -29.12 -13.69 45.07
N SER A 315 -29.63 -12.47 45.28
CA SER A 315 -30.58 -12.20 46.37
C SER A 315 -31.98 -12.75 46.05
N ASP A 316 -32.65 -13.32 47.05
CA ASP A 316 -34.06 -13.74 46.93
C ASP A 316 -34.99 -12.54 46.65
N VAL A 317 -36.06 -12.80 45.93
CA VAL A 317 -37.10 -11.84 45.58
C VAL A 317 -38.41 -12.23 46.25
N THR A 318 -39.12 -11.28 46.85
CA THR A 318 -40.43 -11.52 47.48
C THR A 318 -41.50 -10.63 46.86
N PHE A 319 -42.63 -11.25 46.49
CA PHE A 319 -43.84 -10.59 46.03
C PHE A 319 -44.96 -10.73 47.07
N THR A 320 -45.78 -9.70 47.22
CA THR A 320 -47.04 -9.79 47.96
C THR A 320 -48.23 -10.01 47.04
N VAL A 321 -49.14 -10.89 47.44
CA VAL A 321 -50.33 -11.27 46.67
C VAL A 321 -51.60 -11.09 47.51
N THR A 322 -52.73 -10.77 46.87
CA THR A 322 -54.01 -10.47 47.53
C THR A 322 -55.09 -11.45 47.08
N GLU A 323 -55.96 -11.85 48.01
CA GLU A 323 -57.13 -12.71 47.73
C GLU A 323 -58.22 -11.90 47.00
N ASP A 324 -58.85 -12.46 45.96
CA ASP A 324 -59.87 -11.78 45.13
C ASP A 324 -61.21 -11.52 45.89
N ALA A 325 -61.86 -10.35 45.70
CA ALA A 325 -63.17 -10.00 46.30
C ALA A 325 -64.21 -9.35 45.32
N ASP A 326 -65.52 -9.52 45.61
CA ASP A 326 -66.78 -9.41 44.80
C ASP A 326 -67.39 -7.95 44.62
N PRO A 327 -68.56 -7.65 43.98
CA PRO A 327 -68.71 -6.98 42.67
C PRO A 327 -69.78 -5.84 42.59
N ASP A 328 -69.47 -4.55 42.45
CA ASP A 328 -70.34 -3.60 41.68
C ASP A 328 -69.68 -2.22 41.46
N PRO A 329 -69.37 -1.80 40.22
CA PRO A 329 -68.58 -0.58 39.99
C PRO A 329 -69.31 0.63 39.37
N GLN A 330 -68.89 1.84 39.74
CA GLN A 330 -69.43 3.14 39.29
C GLN A 330 -68.74 3.69 38.03
N ASP A 331 -69.39 4.54 37.24
CA ASP A 331 -68.78 5.18 36.06
C ASP A 331 -67.89 6.39 36.43
N VAL A 332 -66.72 6.50 35.78
CA VAL A 332 -65.73 7.57 35.92
C VAL A 332 -65.24 8.00 34.52
N THR A 333 -65.01 9.29 34.31
CA THR A 333 -64.54 9.84 33.03
C THR A 333 -63.04 10.17 33.06
N ILE A 334 -62.29 9.70 32.07
CA ILE A 334 -60.88 10.01 31.79
C ILE A 334 -60.83 11.06 30.68
N LYS A 335 -60.02 12.12 30.84
CA LYS A 335 -59.73 13.08 29.76
C LYS A 335 -58.44 12.67 29.03
N VAL A 336 -58.46 12.70 27.71
CA VAL A 336 -57.33 12.36 26.83
C VAL A 336 -56.93 13.60 26.04
N ILE A 337 -55.67 14.02 26.17
CA ILE A 337 -55.10 15.24 25.57
C ILE A 337 -54.05 14.84 24.52
N PHE A 338 -54.06 15.52 23.39
CA PHE A 338 -53.07 15.32 22.32
C PHE A 338 -52.15 16.53 22.24
N ASN A 339 -50.84 16.32 22.37
CA ASN A 339 -49.83 17.35 22.22
C ASN A 339 -48.97 17.07 20.99
N ASP A 340 -48.66 18.12 20.22
CA ASP A 340 -47.73 18.04 19.11
C ASP A 340 -46.30 17.78 19.61
N LYS A 341 -45.60 16.83 18.97
CA LYS A 341 -44.27 16.35 19.39
C LYS A 341 -43.19 17.42 19.33
N GLU A 342 -43.22 18.28 18.32
CA GLU A 342 -42.16 19.28 18.09
C GLU A 342 -42.38 20.54 18.91
N THR A 343 -43.62 21.01 18.98
CA THR A 343 -43.98 22.27 19.65
C THR A 343 -44.39 22.11 21.10
N GLY A 344 -44.78 20.89 21.51
CA GLY A 344 -45.30 20.59 22.85
C GLY A 344 -46.68 21.22 23.13
N THR A 345 -47.33 21.79 22.12
CA THR A 345 -48.61 22.47 22.27
C THR A 345 -49.79 21.51 22.13
N LYS A 346 -50.87 21.77 22.87
CA LYS A 346 -52.09 20.96 22.78
C LYS A 346 -52.78 21.20 21.45
N VAL A 347 -52.97 20.12 20.68
CA VAL A 347 -53.63 20.16 19.37
C VAL A 347 -55.09 19.73 19.42
N ASP A 348 -55.49 18.84 20.34
CA ASP A 348 -56.89 18.42 20.54
C ASP A 348 -57.13 17.76 21.93
N GLU A 349 -58.39 17.50 22.31
CA GLU A 349 -58.76 16.65 23.46
C GLU A 349 -60.07 15.86 23.28
N THR A 350 -60.21 14.76 24.01
CA THR A 350 -61.44 13.96 24.09
C THR A 350 -61.60 13.27 25.45
N THR A 351 -62.66 12.48 25.64
CA THR A 351 -62.96 11.82 26.92
C THR A 351 -63.40 10.37 26.75
N LEU A 352 -63.05 9.51 27.70
CA LEU A 352 -63.48 8.11 27.81
C LEU A 352 -64.21 7.88 29.13
N THR A 353 -65.27 7.06 29.14
CA THR A 353 -65.98 6.67 30.37
C THR A 353 -65.72 5.20 30.68
N VAL A 354 -65.27 4.91 31.89
CA VAL A 354 -64.86 3.58 32.38
C VAL A 354 -65.36 3.35 33.80
N LYS A 355 -65.37 2.10 34.28
CA LYS A 355 -65.85 1.80 35.63
C LYS A 355 -64.76 1.99 36.69
N ASP A 356 -65.10 2.39 37.91
CA ASP A 356 -64.17 2.72 39.00
C ASP A 356 -63.31 1.52 39.44
N ASN A 357 -63.87 0.31 39.36
CA ASN A 357 -63.12 -0.93 39.57
C ASN A 357 -62.18 -1.31 38.42
N GLN A 358 -62.20 -0.59 37.29
CA GLN A 358 -61.29 -0.79 36.17
C GLN A 358 -60.04 0.09 36.26
N PHE A 359 -59.90 0.90 37.32
CA PHE A 359 -58.70 1.71 37.53
C PHE A 359 -57.63 0.91 38.31
N PRO A 360 -56.35 1.05 37.98
CA PRO A 360 -55.78 1.90 36.92
C PRO A 360 -56.19 1.44 35.51
N TYR A 361 -56.61 2.38 34.67
CA TYR A 361 -57.17 2.09 33.34
C TYR A 361 -56.17 2.49 32.26
N THR A 362 -55.76 1.52 31.44
CA THR A 362 -54.85 1.76 30.31
C THR A 362 -55.64 2.21 29.09
N VAL A 363 -55.43 3.46 28.67
CA VAL A 363 -55.93 3.98 27.40
C VAL A 363 -54.92 3.62 26.32
N THR A 364 -55.36 2.97 25.24
CA THR A 364 -54.52 2.65 24.08
C THR A 364 -54.90 3.47 22.87
N THR A 365 -53.98 3.62 21.92
CA THR A 365 -54.19 4.33 20.64
C THR A 365 -55.26 3.69 19.73
N ALA A 366 -55.73 2.49 20.06
CA ALA A 366 -56.87 1.85 19.38
C ALA A 366 -58.24 2.29 19.94
N MET A 367 -58.28 2.80 21.18
CA MET A 367 -59.53 3.20 21.85
C MET A 367 -59.95 4.63 21.51
N VAL A 368 -59.00 5.45 21.10
CA VAL A 368 -59.19 6.85 20.73
C VAL A 368 -58.48 7.08 19.41
N ALA A 369 -59.13 7.74 18.45
CA ALA A 369 -58.48 8.08 17.19
C ALA A 369 -57.57 9.31 17.37
N ALA A 370 -56.46 9.36 16.63
CA ALA A 370 -55.63 10.56 16.55
C ALA A 370 -56.42 11.73 15.92
N PRO A 371 -56.10 12.99 16.27
CA PRO A 371 -56.68 14.17 15.62
C PRO A 371 -56.44 14.17 14.11
N THR A 372 -57.35 14.77 13.34
CA THR A 372 -57.22 14.81 11.87
C THR A 372 -55.93 15.55 11.46
N GLY A 373 -55.10 14.92 10.63
CA GLY A 373 -53.81 15.46 10.17
C GLY A 373 -52.63 15.19 11.11
N TYR A 374 -52.80 14.28 12.07
CA TYR A 374 -51.76 13.85 13.01
C TYR A 374 -51.79 12.32 13.16
N HIS A 375 -50.62 11.72 13.42
CA HIS A 375 -50.50 10.31 13.79
C HIS A 375 -49.81 10.14 15.16
N TYR A 376 -50.11 9.03 15.83
CA TYR A 376 -49.49 8.69 17.11
C TYR A 376 -47.99 8.42 16.98
N ASP A 377 -47.21 8.83 17.98
CA ASP A 377 -45.83 8.37 18.12
C ASP A 377 -45.79 6.85 18.37
N PRO A 378 -45.04 6.07 17.58
CA PRO A 378 -44.91 4.62 17.77
C PRO A 378 -44.45 4.19 19.17
N ALA A 379 -43.76 5.06 19.91
CA ALA A 379 -43.28 4.79 21.27
C ALA A 379 -44.36 4.95 22.36
N GLU A 380 -45.47 5.64 22.08
CA GLU A 380 -46.52 5.94 23.06
C GLU A 380 -47.86 5.27 22.70
N GLN A 381 -47.85 3.94 22.58
CA GLN A 381 -49.04 3.17 22.16
C GLN A 381 -50.11 3.05 23.26
N SER A 382 -49.77 3.36 24.51
CA SER A 382 -50.69 3.32 25.63
C SER A 382 -50.24 4.21 26.79
N GLN A 383 -51.20 4.71 27.57
CA GLN A 383 -50.98 5.52 28.76
C GLN A 383 -51.94 5.09 29.86
N VAL A 384 -51.51 5.19 31.13
CA VAL A 384 -52.30 4.72 32.27
C VAL A 384 -52.95 5.90 32.99
N SER A 385 -54.27 5.85 33.14
CA SER A 385 -55.02 6.75 34.02
C SER A 385 -55.20 6.12 35.39
N THR A 386 -54.98 6.90 36.44
CA THR A 386 -55.14 6.48 37.84
C THR A 386 -56.32 7.19 38.48
N LEU A 387 -56.96 6.53 39.46
CA LEU A 387 -58.11 7.08 40.17
C LEU A 387 -57.68 7.56 41.56
N THR A 388 -57.83 8.86 41.84
CA THR A 388 -57.58 9.43 43.17
C THR A 388 -58.83 10.15 43.66
N GLU A 389 -59.34 9.77 44.83
CA GLU A 389 -60.57 10.34 45.43
C GLU A 389 -61.78 10.40 44.47
N GLY A 390 -61.92 9.40 43.59
CA GLY A 390 -63.02 9.33 42.61
C GLY A 390 -62.84 10.17 41.36
N VAL A 391 -61.68 10.80 41.16
CA VAL A 391 -61.34 11.58 39.95
C VAL A 391 -60.21 10.88 39.20
N ALA A 392 -60.41 10.65 37.90
CA ALA A 392 -59.38 10.05 37.04
C ALA A 392 -58.33 11.09 36.63
N SER A 393 -57.06 10.68 36.54
CA SER A 393 -55.99 11.52 36.01
C SER A 393 -56.10 11.68 34.48
N ASP A 394 -55.79 12.87 33.98
CA ASP A 394 -55.70 13.14 32.54
C ASP A 394 -54.61 12.26 31.90
N VAL A 395 -54.88 11.76 30.69
CA VAL A 395 -53.93 11.02 29.86
C VAL A 395 -53.45 11.93 28.74
N VAL A 396 -52.14 11.97 28.50
CA VAL A 396 -51.54 12.79 27.44
C VAL A 396 -50.83 11.88 26.44
N PHE A 397 -51.17 12.01 25.16
CA PHE A 397 -50.45 11.39 24.06
C PHE A 397 -49.70 12.44 23.27
N THR A 398 -48.49 12.09 22.83
CA THR A 398 -47.72 12.86 21.86
C THR A 398 -48.06 12.40 20.44
N VAL A 399 -48.40 13.35 19.57
CA VAL A 399 -48.73 13.10 18.16
C VAL A 399 -47.83 13.92 17.24
N THR A 400 -47.53 13.39 16.06
CA THR A 400 -46.70 14.07 15.05
C THR A 400 -47.61 14.54 13.92
N GLN A 401 -47.45 15.79 13.49
CA GLN A 401 -48.19 16.32 12.35
C GLN A 401 -47.83 15.53 11.09
N ASP A 402 -48.83 15.18 10.28
CA ASP A 402 -48.60 14.55 8.99
C ASP A 402 -47.85 15.56 8.08
N SER A 403 -46.76 15.11 7.44
CA SER A 403 -45.94 15.95 6.57
C SER A 403 -46.80 16.64 5.51
N THR A 404 -46.63 17.96 5.35
CA THR A 404 -47.24 18.72 4.25
C THR A 404 -46.45 18.61 2.95
N VAL A 405 -45.25 18.01 3.01
CA VAL A 405 -44.41 17.79 1.84
C VAL A 405 -45.02 16.65 1.04
N ASP A 406 -45.61 16.98 -0.10
CA ASP A 406 -46.04 15.99 -1.08
C ASP A 406 -44.79 15.25 -1.60
N PRO A 407 -44.65 13.94 -1.32
CA PRO A 407 -43.48 13.16 -1.72
C PRO A 407 -43.34 13.06 -3.24
N ASP A 408 -44.41 13.30 -4.00
CA ASP A 408 -44.43 13.21 -5.45
C ASP A 408 -44.35 14.59 -6.13
N GLN A 409 -44.34 15.70 -5.37
CA GLN A 409 -44.15 17.05 -5.89
C GLN A 409 -42.67 17.36 -6.16
N ASP A 410 -42.41 18.11 -7.23
CA ASP A 410 -41.08 18.62 -7.58
C ASP A 410 -40.77 19.92 -6.82
N TYR A 411 -39.59 19.97 -6.20
CA TYR A 411 -39.04 21.14 -5.51
C TYR A 411 -37.73 21.58 -6.18
N ASN A 412 -37.53 22.89 -6.33
CA ASN A 412 -36.36 23.45 -7.01
C ASN A 412 -35.35 23.98 -5.99
N TYR A 413 -34.07 23.68 -6.21
CA TYR A 413 -32.96 24.08 -5.36
C TYR A 413 -31.86 24.75 -6.18
N THR A 414 -31.10 25.64 -5.52
CA THR A 414 -29.89 26.24 -6.10
C THR A 414 -28.69 25.90 -5.22
N VAL A 415 -27.63 25.38 -5.83
CA VAL A 415 -26.38 25.02 -5.16
C VAL A 415 -25.22 25.81 -5.76
N THR A 416 -24.54 26.59 -4.92
CA THR A 416 -23.32 27.31 -5.30
C THR A 416 -22.10 26.43 -5.05
N VAL A 417 -21.29 26.18 -6.09
CA VAL A 417 -20.07 25.35 -6.06
C VAL A 417 -18.84 26.20 -6.32
N GLN A 418 -17.86 26.16 -5.44
CA GLN A 418 -16.59 26.89 -5.56
C GLN A 418 -15.40 25.93 -5.62
N TYR A 419 -14.49 26.17 -6.55
CA TYR A 419 -13.18 25.50 -6.63
C TYR A 419 -12.11 26.44 -6.09
N LYS A 420 -11.49 26.07 -4.97
CA LYS A 420 -10.52 26.91 -4.26
C LYS A 420 -9.12 26.33 -4.26
N GLU A 421 -8.14 27.20 -4.45
CA GLU A 421 -6.73 26.94 -4.19
C GLU A 421 -6.26 27.88 -3.07
N GLY A 422 -5.99 27.31 -1.88
CA GLY A 422 -5.89 28.11 -0.66
C GLY A 422 -7.18 28.92 -0.43
N ASP A 423 -7.06 30.23 -0.24
CA ASP A 423 -8.19 31.13 -0.05
C ASP A 423 -8.78 31.69 -1.37
N THR A 424 -8.12 31.41 -2.50
CA THR A 424 -8.51 31.99 -3.80
C THR A 424 -9.54 31.12 -4.50
N VAL A 425 -10.68 31.71 -4.91
CA VAL A 425 -11.67 31.04 -5.76
C VAL A 425 -11.19 31.09 -7.21
N ARG A 426 -10.92 29.92 -7.78
CA ARG A 426 -10.46 29.76 -9.17
C ARG A 426 -11.63 29.62 -10.16
N LYS A 427 -12.72 28.98 -9.73
CA LYS A 427 -14.00 28.90 -10.46
C LYS A 427 -15.17 28.86 -9.48
N GLU A 428 -16.27 29.47 -9.89
CA GLU A 428 -17.58 29.37 -9.22
C GLU A 428 -18.63 28.93 -10.24
N GLN A 429 -19.54 28.06 -9.81
CA GLN A 429 -20.62 27.50 -10.63
C GLN A 429 -21.91 27.42 -9.82
N THR A 430 -23.04 27.69 -10.47
CA THR A 430 -24.37 27.49 -9.90
C THR A 430 -25.02 26.26 -10.53
N LEU A 431 -25.47 25.33 -9.70
CA LEU A 431 -26.28 24.18 -10.10
C LEU A 431 -27.74 24.44 -9.72
N ASN A 432 -28.66 24.22 -10.66
CA ASN A 432 -30.10 24.25 -10.39
C ASN A 432 -30.61 22.81 -10.41
N LEU A 433 -31.26 22.39 -9.34
CA LEU A 433 -31.73 21.02 -9.12
C LEU A 433 -33.25 21.02 -9.00
N THR A 434 -33.88 19.94 -9.45
CA THR A 434 -35.31 19.68 -9.25
C THR A 434 -35.46 18.27 -8.71
N GLU A 435 -35.88 18.13 -7.47
CA GLU A 435 -35.96 16.84 -6.78
C GLU A 435 -37.32 16.67 -6.10
N LYS A 436 -37.73 15.41 -5.91
CA LYS A 436 -38.99 15.07 -5.25
C LYS A 436 -38.94 15.37 -3.75
N GLY A 437 -40.09 15.63 -3.13
CA GLY A 437 -40.19 15.97 -1.70
C GLY A 437 -39.67 14.90 -0.73
N ASN A 438 -39.58 13.64 -1.19
CA ASN A 438 -38.96 12.54 -0.43
C ASN A 438 -37.43 12.44 -0.58
N VAL A 439 -36.81 13.26 -1.44
CA VAL A 439 -35.35 13.33 -1.64
C VAL A 439 -34.76 14.42 -0.74
N THR A 440 -33.98 14.01 0.26
CA THR A 440 -33.43 14.91 1.29
C THR A 440 -31.94 15.21 1.13
N SER A 441 -31.29 14.67 0.09
CA SER A 441 -29.88 14.94 -0.19
C SER A 441 -29.55 14.85 -1.67
N TYR A 442 -28.52 15.59 -2.09
CA TYR A 442 -27.98 15.56 -3.44
C TYR A 442 -26.45 15.47 -3.40
N THR A 443 -25.87 14.67 -4.29
CA THR A 443 -24.41 14.53 -4.38
C THR A 443 -23.87 15.45 -5.46
N VAL A 444 -23.17 16.51 -5.05
CA VAL A 444 -22.44 17.39 -5.97
C VAL A 444 -21.11 16.74 -6.31
N ASN A 445 -20.89 16.45 -7.59
CA ASN A 445 -19.61 15.96 -8.09
C ASN A 445 -18.70 17.13 -8.47
N ALA A 446 -17.40 17.02 -8.19
CA ALA A 446 -16.42 17.97 -8.68
C ALA A 446 -16.35 17.91 -10.21
N ASP A 447 -16.67 19.02 -10.88
CA ASP A 447 -16.48 19.23 -12.31
C ASP A 447 -15.11 19.88 -12.56
N MET A 448 -14.19 19.10 -13.15
CA MET A 448 -12.86 19.58 -13.57
C MET A 448 -12.78 19.86 -15.09
N SER A 449 -13.88 19.77 -15.84
CA SER A 449 -13.88 19.94 -17.31
C SER A 449 -13.46 21.35 -17.78
N TRP A 450 -13.51 22.32 -16.88
CA TRP A 450 -13.04 23.69 -17.10
C TRP A 450 -11.50 23.82 -17.05
N VAL A 451 -10.81 22.82 -16.48
CA VAL A 451 -9.35 22.76 -16.43
C VAL A 451 -8.87 22.28 -17.80
N THR A 452 -8.13 23.13 -18.51
CA THR A 452 -7.71 22.80 -19.88
C THR A 452 -6.42 21.97 -19.84
N VAL A 453 -6.51 20.65 -20.02
CA VAL A 453 -5.35 19.81 -20.39
C VAL A 453 -5.19 19.89 -21.91
N ARG A 454 -4.28 20.73 -22.42
CA ARG A 454 -4.02 20.77 -23.87
C ARG A 454 -3.03 19.70 -24.29
N ASN A 455 -3.52 18.78 -25.12
CA ASN A 455 -2.70 17.83 -25.89
C ASN A 455 -1.71 18.55 -26.83
N ASN A 456 -0.50 18.01 -26.89
CA ASN A 456 0.66 18.52 -27.62
C ASN A 456 0.48 18.50 -29.15
N ASN A 457 0.53 19.67 -29.78
CA ASN A 457 1.03 19.81 -31.16
C ASN A 457 2.11 20.90 -31.17
N TYR A 458 3.32 20.51 -31.57
CA TYR A 458 4.46 21.41 -31.76
C TYR A 458 4.31 22.17 -33.09
N THR A 459 4.58 23.49 -33.09
CA THR A 459 4.87 24.22 -34.34
C THR A 459 6.12 25.09 -34.17
N SER A 460 6.85 25.22 -35.28
CA SER A 460 8.20 25.77 -35.41
C SER A 460 8.34 27.29 -35.21
N SER A 461 7.29 28.00 -34.82
CA SER A 461 7.32 29.47 -34.71
C SER A 461 7.46 30.01 -33.28
N GLY A 462 7.43 29.13 -32.27
CA GLY A 462 7.34 29.51 -30.86
C GLY A 462 6.02 30.23 -30.57
N LYS A 463 5.34 29.85 -29.48
CA LYS A 463 4.52 30.77 -28.69
C LYS A 463 3.91 30.13 -27.45
N ASP A 464 3.61 31.03 -26.52
CA ASP A 464 3.02 30.91 -25.20
C ASP A 464 2.07 29.74 -25.01
N TYR A 465 2.28 29.08 -23.88
CA TYR A 465 1.34 28.16 -23.32
C TYR A 465 1.10 28.54 -21.87
N ASP A 466 -0.09 29.08 -21.59
CA ASP A 466 -0.63 29.11 -20.24
C ASP A 466 -0.98 27.67 -19.87
N TYR A 467 -0.20 27.09 -18.95
CA TYR A 467 -0.41 25.74 -18.43
C TYR A 467 -0.86 25.84 -16.97
N GLU A 468 -2.12 25.46 -16.69
CA GLU A 468 -2.57 25.09 -15.34
C GLU A 468 -2.88 23.60 -15.34
N LEU A 469 -1.95 22.77 -14.90
CA LEU A 469 -2.29 21.41 -14.45
C LEU A 469 -2.96 21.55 -13.09
N ALA A 470 -4.29 21.48 -13.03
CA ALA A 470 -5.00 21.42 -11.77
C ALA A 470 -5.19 19.96 -11.35
N SER A 471 -4.57 19.54 -10.25
CA SER A 471 -5.02 18.38 -9.48
C SER A 471 -5.96 18.86 -8.37
N GLY A 472 -6.93 18.07 -7.94
CA GLY A 472 -7.86 18.51 -6.91
C GLY A 472 -8.50 17.34 -6.19
N GLU A 473 -9.27 17.63 -5.14
CA GLU A 473 -10.15 16.66 -4.50
C GLU A 473 -11.08 16.07 -5.57
N SER A 474 -10.88 14.80 -5.92
CA SER A 474 -11.74 14.02 -6.82
C SER A 474 -13.02 13.51 -6.14
N SER A 475 -13.25 13.93 -4.89
CA SER A 475 -14.40 13.55 -4.07
C SER A 475 -15.66 14.30 -4.49
N SER A 476 -16.81 13.66 -4.36
CA SER A 476 -18.11 14.33 -4.34
C SER A 476 -18.42 14.90 -2.95
N LYS A 477 -19.35 15.84 -2.86
CA LYS A 477 -19.86 16.37 -1.59
C LYS A 477 -21.37 16.26 -1.55
N VAL A 478 -21.88 15.70 -0.46
CA VAL A 478 -23.31 15.60 -0.22
C VAL A 478 -23.80 16.95 0.32
N VAL A 479 -24.87 17.47 -0.28
CA VAL A 479 -25.64 18.59 0.25
C VAL A 479 -26.99 18.08 0.74
N THR A 480 -27.44 18.59 1.87
CA THR A 480 -28.82 18.37 2.36
C THR A 480 -29.76 19.26 1.57
N LEU A 481 -30.89 18.70 1.13
CA LEU A 481 -32.00 19.41 0.48
C LEU A 481 -33.11 19.61 1.50
N ASN A 482 -33.66 20.83 1.60
CA ASN A 482 -34.80 21.12 2.45
C ASN A 482 -36.05 21.45 1.60
N PRO A 483 -36.97 20.48 1.39
CA PRO A 483 -38.19 20.71 0.60
C PRO A 483 -39.15 21.74 1.20
N GLU A 484 -39.08 22.00 2.51
CA GLU A 484 -39.99 22.94 3.18
C GLU A 484 -39.73 24.39 2.79
N ASP A 485 -38.46 24.76 2.59
CA ASP A 485 -38.04 26.13 2.26
C ASP A 485 -37.26 26.26 0.94
N GLY A 486 -36.97 25.14 0.26
CA GLY A 486 -36.26 25.10 -1.02
C GLY A 486 -34.76 25.41 -0.92
N THR A 487 -34.16 25.29 0.28
CA THR A 487 -32.74 25.62 0.51
C THR A 487 -31.82 24.40 0.53
N THR A 488 -30.50 24.64 0.52
CA THR A 488 -29.47 23.59 0.62
C THR A 488 -28.42 23.91 1.67
N SER A 489 -27.78 22.88 2.23
CA SER A 489 -26.67 23.04 3.18
C SER A 489 -25.60 21.96 2.99
N PRO A 490 -24.29 22.31 2.97
CA PRO A 490 -23.72 23.65 3.16
C PRO A 490 -23.74 24.53 1.89
N GLU A 491 -23.83 25.86 2.05
CA GLU A 491 -23.66 26.83 0.96
C GLU A 491 -22.53 27.84 1.28
N PRO A 492 -21.50 28.01 0.40
CA PRO A 492 -21.26 27.25 -0.84
C PRO A 492 -20.57 25.89 -0.59
N VAL A 493 -20.74 24.95 -1.53
CA VAL A 493 -19.99 23.70 -1.60
C VAL A 493 -18.58 23.99 -2.12
N ILE A 494 -17.54 23.63 -1.36
CA ILE A 494 -16.15 23.98 -1.70
C ILE A 494 -15.35 22.73 -2.08
N PHE A 495 -14.74 22.69 -3.26
CA PHE A 495 -13.72 21.71 -3.65
C PHE A 495 -12.33 22.33 -3.59
N LYS A 496 -11.35 21.63 -3.01
CA LYS A 496 -9.95 22.08 -3.01
C LYS A 496 -9.23 21.61 -4.27
N ILE A 497 -8.49 22.50 -4.91
CA ILE A 497 -7.63 22.22 -6.06
C ILE A 497 -6.20 22.76 -5.83
N LYS A 498 -5.25 22.23 -6.60
CA LYS A 498 -3.84 22.60 -6.71
C LYS A 498 -3.52 22.76 -8.19
N THR A 499 -3.16 23.96 -8.62
CA THR A 499 -2.80 24.31 -9.99
C THR A 499 -1.28 24.46 -10.13
N GLY A 500 -0.65 23.81 -11.11
CA GLY A 500 0.78 23.95 -11.42
C GLY A 500 1.46 22.69 -11.97
N LEU A 501 2.53 22.89 -12.75
CA LEU A 501 3.33 21.79 -13.34
C LEU A 501 4.23 21.06 -12.33
N TYR A 502 4.49 21.66 -11.16
CA TYR A 502 5.47 21.20 -10.18
C TYR A 502 4.95 21.36 -8.75
N ALA A 503 5.54 20.63 -7.80
CA ALA A 503 5.07 20.60 -6.41
C ALA A 503 5.14 21.98 -5.73
N SER A 504 6.19 22.76 -6.04
CA SER A 504 6.43 24.15 -5.59
C SER A 504 7.57 24.78 -6.40
N GLY A 505 7.88 26.05 -6.12
CA GLY A 505 8.97 26.80 -6.73
C GLY A 505 8.55 27.62 -7.96
N THR A 506 9.39 28.58 -8.33
CA THR A 506 9.19 29.48 -9.50
C THR A 506 10.10 29.14 -10.68
N GLY A 507 10.99 28.16 -10.52
CA GLY A 507 12.00 27.78 -11.51
C GLY A 507 13.14 28.79 -11.63
N SER A 508 13.21 29.77 -10.72
CA SER A 508 14.33 30.70 -10.60
C SER A 508 15.53 30.02 -9.94
N VAL A 509 16.70 30.67 -9.95
CA VAL A 509 17.91 30.09 -9.34
C VAL A 509 17.77 29.98 -7.81
N ASP A 510 17.15 30.98 -7.19
CA ASP A 510 16.95 31.03 -5.73
C ASP A 510 15.76 30.18 -5.26
N ASP A 511 14.86 29.86 -6.18
CA ASP A 511 13.62 29.12 -5.92
C ASP A 511 13.30 28.17 -7.09
N PRO A 512 14.06 27.06 -7.21
CA PRO A 512 13.91 26.09 -8.29
C PRO A 512 12.59 25.33 -8.17
N TYR A 513 12.09 24.81 -9.29
CA TYR A 513 10.92 23.92 -9.27
C TYR A 513 11.27 22.62 -8.52
N MET A 514 10.43 22.27 -7.54
CA MET A 514 10.56 21.01 -6.81
C MET A 514 9.90 19.88 -7.59
N VAL A 515 10.68 18.84 -7.85
CA VAL A 515 10.28 17.66 -8.62
C VAL A 515 10.27 16.45 -7.69
N SER A 516 9.09 15.87 -7.47
CA SER A 516 8.84 14.83 -6.47
C SER A 516 8.27 13.53 -7.05
N ASN A 517 7.88 13.52 -8.32
CA ASN A 517 7.32 12.35 -8.97
C ASN A 517 7.66 12.34 -10.47
N ALA A 518 7.36 11.21 -11.13
CA ALA A 518 7.69 10.98 -12.53
C ALA A 518 7.03 11.98 -13.49
N ILE A 519 5.80 12.42 -13.20
CA ILE A 519 5.06 13.39 -14.01
C ILE A 519 5.75 14.75 -13.94
N GLU A 520 6.11 15.20 -12.74
CA GLU A 520 6.85 16.45 -12.55
C GLU A 520 8.24 16.40 -13.19
N PHE A 521 8.88 15.23 -13.21
CA PHE A 521 10.16 15.03 -13.90
C PHE A 521 9.99 15.13 -15.42
N ASP A 522 8.95 14.48 -15.96
CA ASP A 522 8.61 14.57 -17.38
C ASP A 522 8.31 16.02 -17.79
N ASN A 523 7.64 16.78 -16.92
CA ASN A 523 7.28 18.17 -17.14
C ASN A 523 8.50 19.10 -17.33
N ILE A 524 9.73 18.68 -17.01
CA ILE A 524 10.96 19.45 -17.32
C ILE A 524 11.01 19.85 -18.81
N ARG A 525 10.44 19.03 -19.71
CA ARG A 525 10.37 19.32 -21.15
C ARG A 525 9.66 20.63 -21.51
N TYR A 526 8.84 21.17 -20.62
CA TYR A 526 8.10 22.41 -20.83
C TYR A 526 8.84 23.66 -20.31
N ALA A 527 9.91 23.47 -19.54
CA ALA A 527 10.65 24.55 -18.91
C ALA A 527 12.16 24.29 -18.94
N VAL A 528 12.66 23.82 -20.09
CA VAL A 528 14.06 23.39 -20.29
C VAL A 528 15.13 24.48 -20.01
N ASN A 529 14.72 25.73 -19.82
CA ASN A 529 15.56 26.87 -19.45
C ASN A 529 15.41 27.30 -17.97
N LYS A 530 14.73 26.51 -17.14
CA LYS A 530 14.48 26.77 -15.72
C LYS A 530 15.28 25.86 -14.81
N ASN A 531 15.24 26.14 -13.51
CA ASN A 531 15.99 25.40 -12.51
C ASN A 531 15.06 24.44 -11.76
N PHE A 532 15.55 23.22 -11.54
CA PHE A 532 14.83 22.10 -10.96
C PHE A 532 15.66 21.49 -9.85
N LYS A 533 14.98 21.04 -8.80
CA LYS A 533 15.58 20.30 -7.71
C LYS A 533 14.72 19.07 -7.38
N LEU A 534 15.34 17.90 -7.32
CA LEU A 534 14.63 16.69 -6.90
C LEU A 534 14.37 16.72 -5.38
N ALA A 535 13.14 16.45 -4.99
CA ALA A 535 12.74 16.37 -3.58
C ALA A 535 12.90 14.94 -3.01
N ASN A 536 12.88 13.93 -3.87
CA ASN A 536 13.04 12.52 -3.54
C ASN A 536 13.54 11.74 -4.76
N SER A 537 13.86 10.45 -4.56
CA SER A 537 14.14 9.55 -5.67
C SER A 537 12.87 9.25 -6.46
N ILE A 538 13.01 9.12 -7.78
CA ILE A 538 11.91 9.02 -8.75
C ILE A 538 12.11 7.77 -9.59
N SER A 539 11.07 6.96 -9.71
CA SER A 539 11.03 5.87 -10.69
C SER A 539 10.31 6.36 -11.95
N LEU A 540 10.89 6.09 -13.12
CA LEU A 540 10.25 6.34 -14.42
C LEU A 540 9.59 5.08 -15.00
N ALA A 541 9.27 4.10 -14.15
CA ALA A 541 8.56 2.89 -14.54
C ALA A 541 7.18 3.23 -15.16
N GLY A 542 6.86 2.59 -16.28
CA GLY A 542 5.58 2.77 -16.96
C GLY A 542 5.43 4.12 -17.65
N GLY A 543 6.39 4.49 -18.50
CA GLY A 543 6.42 5.75 -19.26
C GLY A 543 5.20 6.02 -20.16
N ASN A 544 5.40 6.58 -21.36
CA ASN A 544 4.28 6.88 -22.27
C ASN A 544 3.52 5.60 -22.69
N THR A 545 2.57 5.70 -23.61
CA THR A 545 1.80 4.53 -24.11
C THR A 545 2.65 3.38 -24.69
N ARG A 546 3.94 3.60 -24.98
CA ARG A 546 4.92 2.57 -25.37
C ARG A 546 5.65 1.93 -24.19
N GLY A 547 5.44 2.43 -22.97
CA GLY A 547 6.14 2.03 -21.75
C GLY A 547 7.54 2.65 -21.61
N TYR A 548 7.86 3.70 -22.37
CA TYR A 548 9.20 4.33 -22.42
C TYR A 548 9.15 5.80 -22.00
N PHE A 549 10.27 6.31 -21.50
CA PHE A 549 10.46 7.74 -21.29
C PHE A 549 10.86 8.41 -22.62
N ASP A 550 10.29 9.58 -22.91
CA ASP A 550 10.66 10.35 -24.10
C ASP A 550 11.80 11.31 -23.83
N THR A 551 12.84 11.29 -24.67
CA THR A 551 13.97 12.22 -24.57
C THR A 551 13.49 13.68 -24.55
N ILE A 552 13.98 14.44 -23.56
CA ILE A 552 13.70 15.86 -23.41
C ILE A 552 14.52 16.65 -24.43
N GLY A 553 13.85 17.54 -25.17
CA GLY A 553 14.50 18.41 -26.14
C GLY A 553 14.73 17.77 -27.51
N LEU A 554 14.19 16.57 -27.76
CA LEU A 554 14.22 15.97 -29.10
C LEU A 554 13.28 16.74 -30.04
N GLY A 555 13.77 17.17 -31.21
CA GLY A 555 12.97 17.95 -32.16
C GLY A 555 12.99 17.39 -33.58
N GLU A 556 11.92 17.63 -34.36
CA GLU A 556 11.79 17.11 -35.73
C GLU A 556 12.82 17.69 -36.72
N SER A 557 13.30 18.91 -36.48
CA SER A 557 14.25 19.61 -37.37
C SER A 557 15.55 20.02 -36.68
N ALA A 558 15.49 20.33 -35.39
CA ALA A 558 16.62 20.58 -34.53
C ALA A 558 16.22 20.28 -33.09
N ASP A 559 17.16 19.74 -32.32
CA ASP A 559 16.97 19.52 -30.89
C ASP A 559 16.95 20.86 -30.14
N VAL A 560 16.18 20.91 -29.05
CA VAL A 560 16.07 22.05 -28.13
C VAL A 560 16.92 21.74 -26.89
N PRO A 561 18.06 22.43 -26.69
CA PRO A 561 18.94 22.13 -25.57
C PRO A 561 18.30 22.44 -24.22
N PHE A 562 18.55 21.57 -23.23
CA PHE A 562 18.34 21.91 -21.84
C PHE A 562 19.38 22.94 -21.40
N THR A 563 18.95 24.12 -20.99
CA THR A 563 19.82 25.26 -20.60
C THR A 563 19.69 25.65 -19.13
N GLY A 564 18.76 24.99 -18.42
CA GLY A 564 18.49 25.17 -17.01
C GLY A 564 19.47 24.47 -16.07
N THR A 565 19.03 24.25 -14.83
CA THR A 565 19.74 23.44 -13.84
C THR A 565 18.86 22.29 -13.39
N LEU A 566 19.37 21.06 -13.40
CA LEU A 566 18.77 19.91 -12.71
C LEU A 566 19.70 19.49 -11.57
N ASP A 567 19.30 19.79 -10.33
CA ASP A 567 19.99 19.34 -9.13
C ASP A 567 19.26 18.13 -8.52
N GLY A 568 19.90 16.97 -8.54
CA GLY A 568 19.34 15.76 -7.94
C GLY A 568 19.32 15.77 -6.42
N ASP A 569 20.07 16.67 -5.76
CA ASP A 569 20.21 16.71 -4.30
C ASP A 569 20.61 15.36 -3.68
N GLY A 570 21.34 14.53 -4.43
CA GLY A 570 21.74 13.17 -4.04
C GLY A 570 20.70 12.08 -4.34
N ASN A 571 19.55 12.42 -4.93
CA ASN A 571 18.50 11.46 -5.26
C ASN A 571 18.80 10.64 -6.53
N THR A 572 18.07 9.52 -6.65
CA THR A 572 18.15 8.62 -7.80
C THR A 572 16.93 8.79 -8.72
N VAL A 573 17.17 8.78 -10.03
CA VAL A 573 16.14 8.53 -11.05
C VAL A 573 16.35 7.12 -11.59
N SER A 574 15.41 6.22 -11.30
CA SER A 574 15.48 4.80 -11.65
C SER A 574 14.55 4.44 -12.79
N ASP A 575 14.72 3.20 -13.26
CA ASP A 575 13.83 2.56 -14.22
C ASP A 575 13.76 3.29 -15.56
N ILE A 576 14.86 3.98 -15.90
CA ILE A 576 15.00 4.70 -17.15
C ILE A 576 15.00 3.69 -18.29
N LYS A 577 14.03 3.82 -19.20
CA LYS A 577 13.97 3.07 -20.46
C LYS A 577 13.62 4.02 -21.59
N ILE A 578 14.51 4.13 -22.57
CA ILE A 578 14.35 5.00 -23.74
C ILE A 578 14.72 4.17 -24.95
N ASP A 579 13.81 3.97 -25.90
CA ASP A 579 14.09 3.17 -27.09
C ASP A 579 13.48 3.78 -28.36
N TYR A 580 14.37 4.37 -29.16
CA TYR A 580 14.09 4.91 -30.48
C TYR A 580 14.63 4.03 -31.61
N GLY A 581 15.20 2.86 -31.29
CA GLY A 581 15.92 2.04 -32.25
C GLY A 581 16.98 2.86 -32.97
N THR A 582 16.74 3.18 -34.24
CA THR A 582 17.66 3.95 -35.09
C THR A 582 17.06 5.24 -35.65
N GLU A 583 15.86 5.60 -35.20
CA GLU A 583 15.11 6.75 -35.70
C GLU A 583 15.75 8.08 -35.30
N TYR A 584 16.24 8.17 -34.06
CA TYR A 584 16.79 9.40 -33.49
C TYR A 584 18.24 9.23 -33.07
N ASN A 585 19.02 10.29 -33.27
CA ASN A 585 20.46 10.24 -33.07
C ASN A 585 20.91 10.68 -31.68
N ASN A 586 20.41 11.80 -31.16
CA ASN A 586 20.80 12.35 -29.86
C ASN A 586 19.86 11.83 -28.77
N VAL A 587 20.23 10.74 -28.13
CA VAL A 587 19.33 10.01 -27.23
C VAL A 587 19.92 9.91 -25.82
N GLY A 588 19.08 10.23 -24.85
CA GLY A 588 19.31 10.19 -23.40
C GLY A 588 18.10 10.80 -22.68
N ILE A 589 18.18 11.07 -21.37
CA ILE A 589 17.17 11.91 -20.71
C ILE A 589 17.04 13.25 -21.45
N PHE A 590 18.18 13.85 -21.82
CA PHE A 590 18.24 15.04 -22.65
C PHE A 590 18.84 14.72 -24.03
N ALA A 591 18.27 15.26 -25.11
CA ALA A 591 18.92 15.20 -26.42
C ALA A 591 20.26 15.96 -26.36
N GLU A 592 20.20 17.18 -25.82
CA GLU A 592 21.37 18.02 -25.53
C GLU A 592 21.26 18.68 -24.15
N ASN A 593 22.30 18.56 -23.34
CA ASN A 593 22.51 19.36 -22.13
C ASN A 593 23.46 20.53 -22.43
N ALA A 594 22.96 21.75 -22.45
CA ALA A 594 23.74 23.00 -22.48
C ALA A 594 23.72 23.76 -21.14
N GLY A 595 23.02 23.21 -20.13
CA GLY A 595 22.85 23.78 -18.80
C GLY A 595 23.73 23.11 -17.77
N THR A 596 23.19 22.88 -16.56
CA THR A 596 23.87 22.17 -15.46
C THR A 596 23.05 20.98 -15.01
N VAL A 597 23.65 19.80 -14.95
CA VAL A 597 23.09 18.62 -14.29
C VAL A 597 24.04 18.17 -13.19
N LYS A 598 23.54 18.05 -11.96
CA LYS A 598 24.38 17.71 -10.81
C LYS A 598 23.71 16.90 -9.72
N ASN A 599 24.54 16.24 -8.91
CA ASN A 599 24.16 15.53 -7.68
C ASN A 599 23.04 14.51 -7.90
N ILE A 600 23.13 13.69 -8.95
CA ILE A 600 22.05 12.78 -9.33
C ILE A 600 22.60 11.41 -9.72
N THR A 601 21.90 10.36 -9.30
CA THR A 601 22.16 9.00 -9.77
C THR A 601 21.10 8.61 -10.79
N LEU A 602 21.49 8.08 -11.94
CA LEU A 602 20.58 7.62 -13.01
C LEU A 602 20.75 6.11 -13.20
N LYS A 603 19.64 5.37 -13.18
CA LYS A 603 19.64 3.91 -13.34
C LYS A 603 18.63 3.47 -14.37
N THR A 604 19.06 2.64 -15.31
CA THR A 604 18.12 1.89 -16.17
C THR A 604 17.65 0.62 -15.46
N ASN A 605 16.56 0.02 -15.95
CA ASN A 605 15.95 -1.18 -15.34
C ASN A 605 16.87 -2.41 -15.36
N THR A 606 17.74 -2.53 -16.36
CA THR A 606 18.62 -3.69 -16.51
C THR A 606 20.02 -3.28 -16.98
N ALA A 607 20.97 -4.21 -16.83
CA ALA A 607 22.31 -4.12 -17.40
C ALA A 607 22.38 -4.61 -18.86
N THR A 608 21.23 -4.83 -19.53
CA THR A 608 21.16 -5.33 -20.91
C THR A 608 20.43 -4.37 -21.83
N ASP A 609 20.82 -4.33 -23.10
CA ASP A 609 20.36 -3.35 -24.10
C ASP A 609 18.83 -3.32 -24.30
N ALA A 610 18.11 -4.42 -24.03
CA ALA A 610 16.66 -4.54 -24.27
C ALA A 610 15.79 -3.62 -23.40
N ASP A 611 16.31 -3.17 -22.25
CA ASP A 611 15.60 -2.30 -21.30
C ASP A 611 16.43 -1.08 -20.86
N GLY A 612 17.43 -0.72 -21.67
CA GLY A 612 18.33 0.43 -21.44
C GLY A 612 17.94 1.68 -22.23
N VAL A 613 18.95 2.46 -22.59
CA VAL A 613 18.82 3.63 -23.47
C VAL A 613 19.34 3.29 -24.87
N CYS A 614 18.46 3.30 -25.87
CA CYS A 614 18.72 2.85 -27.23
C CYS A 614 18.42 3.95 -28.25
N GLY A 615 19.39 4.22 -29.13
CA GLY A 615 19.27 5.23 -30.19
C GLY A 615 20.17 4.95 -31.40
N GLY A 616 20.10 5.84 -32.39
CA GLY A 616 20.84 5.75 -33.65
C GLY A 616 22.34 5.90 -33.48
N ASN A 617 22.81 7.14 -33.24
CA ASN A 617 24.23 7.46 -33.36
C ASN A 617 24.89 8.05 -32.12
N THR A 618 24.23 8.92 -31.35
CA THR A 618 24.83 9.67 -30.24
C THR A 618 24.04 9.41 -28.96
N VAL A 619 24.49 8.44 -28.17
CA VAL A 619 23.68 7.87 -27.09
C VAL A 619 24.42 7.88 -25.76
N GLY A 620 23.71 8.29 -24.70
CA GLY A 620 24.09 8.08 -23.31
C GLY A 620 22.91 8.24 -22.37
N ILE A 621 22.98 7.69 -21.17
CA ILE A 621 21.84 7.68 -20.24
C ILE A 621 21.42 9.11 -19.87
N LEU A 622 22.38 9.97 -19.55
CA LEU A 622 22.06 11.37 -19.22
C LEU A 622 21.70 12.15 -20.48
N ALA A 623 22.58 12.14 -21.48
CA ALA A 623 22.38 12.91 -22.69
C ALA A 623 23.06 12.31 -23.92
N GLY A 624 22.47 12.57 -25.08
CA GLY A 624 23.17 12.38 -26.34
C GLY A 624 24.41 13.27 -26.39
N THR A 625 24.20 14.59 -26.32
CA THR A 625 25.28 15.58 -26.32
C THR A 625 25.32 16.39 -25.02
N ASN A 626 26.51 16.59 -24.46
CA ASN A 626 26.77 17.54 -23.40
C ASN A 626 27.58 18.73 -23.92
N SER A 627 26.98 19.91 -23.90
CA SER A 627 27.57 21.22 -24.18
C SER A 627 27.72 22.09 -22.91
N GLY A 628 27.19 21.63 -21.77
CA GLY A 628 27.18 22.33 -20.48
C GLY A 628 27.98 21.60 -19.38
N LEU A 629 27.53 21.74 -18.13
CA LEU A 629 28.16 21.14 -16.95
C LEU A 629 27.42 19.87 -16.51
N VAL A 630 28.16 18.79 -16.35
CA VAL A 630 27.74 17.55 -15.68
C VAL A 630 28.68 17.35 -14.49
N SER A 631 28.15 17.43 -13.27
CA SER A 631 28.97 17.39 -12.05
C SER A 631 28.35 16.48 -11.01
N ASN A 632 29.08 15.51 -10.46
CA ASN A 632 28.53 14.59 -9.45
C ASN A 632 27.30 13.82 -9.98
N VAL A 633 27.46 13.27 -11.19
CA VAL A 633 26.42 12.47 -11.86
C VAL A 633 26.91 11.05 -12.04
N HIS A 634 26.11 10.09 -11.58
CA HIS A 634 26.47 8.67 -11.55
C HIS A 634 25.45 7.86 -12.32
N VAL A 635 25.92 6.99 -13.22
CA VAL A 635 25.05 6.18 -14.07
C VAL A 635 25.35 4.70 -13.92
N SER A 636 24.30 3.88 -13.97
CA SER A 636 24.40 2.42 -14.04
C SER A 636 23.33 1.81 -14.94
N GLY A 637 23.57 0.60 -15.43
CA GLY A 637 22.68 -0.09 -16.36
C GLY A 637 23.19 -0.08 -17.80
N ALA A 638 22.34 0.04 -18.83
CA ALA A 638 22.75 -0.18 -20.21
C ALA A 638 22.45 1.00 -21.17
N SER A 639 23.35 1.21 -22.13
CA SER A 639 23.15 2.11 -23.27
C SER A 639 23.64 1.49 -24.58
N SER A 640 22.86 1.61 -25.65
CA SER A 640 23.17 1.00 -26.96
C SER A 640 22.96 1.99 -28.11
N GLY A 641 23.94 2.05 -29.02
CA GLY A 641 23.85 2.81 -30.27
C GLY A 641 23.87 1.88 -31.48
N ILE A 642 22.74 1.76 -32.18
CA ILE A 642 22.51 0.70 -33.18
C ILE A 642 22.94 1.09 -34.60
N GLY A 643 23.22 2.37 -34.91
CA GLY A 643 23.81 2.87 -36.17
C GLY A 643 23.30 2.20 -37.47
N SER A 644 22.24 2.73 -38.09
CA SER A 644 21.59 2.05 -39.24
C SER A 644 22.34 2.14 -40.57
N GLY A 645 23.23 3.11 -40.78
CA GLY A 645 23.91 3.30 -42.07
C GLY A 645 25.26 2.59 -42.24
N SER A 646 25.68 2.35 -43.49
CA SER A 646 27.07 2.06 -43.83
C SER A 646 27.85 3.39 -43.84
N GLY A 647 28.68 3.61 -42.81
CA GLY A 647 29.45 4.86 -42.63
C GLY A 647 28.95 5.77 -41.50
N GLU A 648 27.87 5.40 -40.81
CA GLU A 648 27.41 6.10 -39.60
C GLU A 648 28.24 5.62 -38.40
N LEU A 649 29.03 6.55 -37.85
CA LEU A 649 29.87 6.31 -36.70
C LEU A 649 29.02 6.56 -35.45
N SER A 650 28.65 5.49 -34.74
CA SER A 650 28.08 5.64 -33.41
C SER A 650 29.10 6.32 -32.47
N LYS A 651 28.58 7.00 -31.45
CA LYS A 651 29.27 7.68 -30.36
C LYS A 651 28.46 7.36 -29.12
N VAL A 652 28.87 6.31 -28.42
CA VAL A 652 28.09 5.75 -27.33
C VAL A 652 28.93 5.79 -26.07
N GLY A 653 28.40 6.42 -25.03
CA GLY A 653 28.96 6.39 -23.69
C GLY A 653 27.85 6.10 -22.70
N LEU A 654 28.14 5.44 -21.59
CA LEU A 654 27.09 5.15 -20.61
C LEU A 654 26.49 6.43 -20.02
N LEU A 655 27.33 7.44 -19.76
CA LEU A 655 26.89 8.73 -19.26
C LEU A 655 26.42 9.64 -20.41
N VAL A 656 27.30 9.89 -21.37
CA VAL A 656 27.05 10.83 -22.48
C VAL A 656 27.62 10.28 -23.79
N GLY A 657 26.90 10.45 -24.90
CA GLY A 657 27.40 10.09 -26.22
C GLY A 657 28.57 10.99 -26.67
N VAL A 658 28.35 12.31 -26.68
CA VAL A 658 29.36 13.32 -27.05
C VAL A 658 29.49 14.39 -25.97
N ASN A 659 30.68 14.60 -25.43
CA ASN A 659 31.01 15.80 -24.66
C ASN A 659 31.62 16.84 -25.62
N ALA A 660 30.85 17.88 -25.97
CA ALA A 660 31.23 18.92 -26.92
C ALA A 660 32.35 19.83 -26.39
N ASP A 661 32.88 20.74 -27.23
CA ASP A 661 34.01 21.61 -26.89
C ASP A 661 33.78 22.44 -25.60
N SER A 662 32.55 22.90 -25.37
CA SER A 662 32.16 23.66 -24.16
C SER A 662 31.74 22.76 -22.99
N GLY A 663 31.58 21.46 -23.24
CA GLY A 663 31.11 20.49 -22.25
C GLY A 663 32.16 20.17 -21.19
N THR A 664 31.72 20.14 -19.94
CA THR A 664 32.54 19.71 -18.79
C THR A 664 31.84 18.57 -18.06
N ILE A 665 32.59 17.49 -17.80
CA ILE A 665 32.17 16.37 -16.96
C ILE A 665 33.16 16.27 -15.78
N GLU A 666 32.66 16.34 -14.55
CA GLU A 666 33.47 16.29 -13.34
C GLU A 666 32.81 15.47 -12.22
N TYR A 667 33.62 14.79 -11.40
CA TYR A 667 33.13 14.00 -10.27
C TYR A 667 32.06 12.97 -10.67
N SER A 668 32.16 12.39 -11.86
CA SER A 668 31.12 11.54 -12.43
C SER A 668 31.58 10.10 -12.59
N SER A 669 30.62 9.17 -12.59
CA SER A 669 30.94 7.76 -12.77
C SER A 669 29.94 6.97 -13.61
N ALA A 670 30.45 5.93 -14.26
CA ALA A 670 29.69 4.90 -14.94
C ALA A 670 30.05 3.54 -14.33
N THR A 671 29.10 2.86 -13.68
CA THR A 671 29.35 1.62 -12.94
C THR A 671 28.28 0.57 -13.20
N ASN A 672 28.63 -0.72 -13.08
CA ASN A 672 27.69 -1.84 -13.19
C ASN A 672 26.80 -1.73 -14.44
N GLY A 673 27.43 -1.48 -15.59
CA GLY A 673 26.71 -1.18 -16.82
C GLY A 673 27.43 -1.59 -18.08
N SER A 674 26.67 -1.69 -19.18
CA SER A 674 27.16 -2.13 -20.49
C SER A 674 26.88 -1.07 -21.55
N VAL A 675 27.88 -0.85 -22.41
CA VAL A 675 27.78 0.05 -23.57
C VAL A 675 27.99 -0.76 -24.84
N THR A 676 27.02 -0.72 -25.75
CA THR A 676 27.11 -1.41 -27.04
C THR A 676 27.09 -0.40 -28.19
N GLY A 677 28.03 -0.53 -29.13
CA GLY A 677 28.07 0.30 -30.33
C GLY A 677 29.15 -0.15 -31.32
N TYR A 678 29.17 0.48 -32.49
CA TYR A 678 30.15 0.19 -33.55
C TYR A 678 31.37 1.08 -33.43
N SER A 679 31.22 2.40 -33.49
CA SER A 679 32.36 3.32 -33.44
C SER A 679 32.33 4.17 -32.18
N TYR A 680 33.47 4.76 -31.80
CA TYR A 680 33.61 5.70 -30.68
C TYR A 680 32.80 5.29 -29.44
N VAL A 681 33.06 4.08 -28.96
CA VAL A 681 32.36 3.51 -27.81
C VAL A 681 33.25 3.66 -26.58
N GLY A 682 32.76 4.35 -25.56
CA GLY A 682 33.45 4.57 -24.30
C GLY A 682 32.63 4.09 -23.12
N GLY A 683 33.28 3.59 -22.06
CA GLY A 683 32.54 3.23 -20.84
C GLY A 683 31.87 4.42 -20.17
N LEU A 684 32.48 5.62 -20.19
CA LEU A 684 31.88 6.86 -19.69
C LEU A 684 31.32 7.73 -20.82
N VAL A 685 32.14 8.02 -21.83
CA VAL A 685 31.82 8.96 -22.91
C VAL A 685 32.18 8.38 -24.27
N GLY A 686 31.29 8.46 -25.26
CA GLY A 686 31.63 8.01 -26.62
C GLY A 686 32.75 8.85 -27.24
N GLN A 687 32.53 10.15 -27.36
CA GLN A 687 33.52 11.09 -27.88
C GLN A 687 33.67 12.35 -27.01
N ASN A 688 34.91 12.71 -26.68
CA ASN A 688 35.23 13.88 -25.87
C ASN A 688 35.96 14.95 -26.69
N TYR A 689 35.40 16.16 -26.73
CA TYR A 689 36.00 17.38 -27.26
C TYR A 689 36.27 18.43 -26.16
N GLY A 690 35.48 18.41 -25.09
CA GLY A 690 35.63 19.29 -23.94
C GLY A 690 36.54 18.73 -22.84
N ALA A 691 36.17 18.98 -21.58
CA ALA A 691 36.94 18.57 -20.41
C ALA A 691 36.25 17.45 -19.63
N ILE A 692 37.01 16.41 -19.28
CA ILE A 692 36.62 15.39 -18.30
C ILE A 692 37.67 15.36 -17.20
N LYS A 693 37.25 15.48 -15.95
CA LYS A 693 38.18 15.40 -14.81
C LYS A 693 37.58 14.61 -13.65
N GLU A 694 38.46 13.99 -12.86
CA GLU A 694 38.08 13.41 -11.56
C GLU A 694 36.88 12.47 -11.68
N SER A 695 36.91 11.60 -12.69
CA SER A 695 35.78 10.74 -13.07
C SER A 695 36.26 9.32 -13.31
N TYR A 696 35.35 8.33 -13.23
CA TYR A 696 35.73 6.94 -13.46
C TYR A 696 34.68 6.11 -14.18
N SER A 697 35.13 5.01 -14.78
CA SER A 697 34.25 4.01 -15.40
C SER A 697 34.64 2.60 -14.96
N THR A 698 33.67 1.78 -14.60
CA THR A 698 33.79 0.32 -14.55
C THR A 698 32.85 -0.37 -15.53
N ALA A 699 32.23 0.41 -16.42
CA ALA A 699 31.31 -0.12 -17.42
C ALA A 699 32.02 -1.03 -18.42
N ASP A 700 31.31 -2.06 -18.84
CA ASP A 700 31.71 -3.00 -19.86
C ASP A 700 31.43 -2.42 -21.25
N VAL A 701 32.34 -2.67 -22.18
CA VAL A 701 32.29 -2.06 -23.51
C VAL A 701 32.24 -3.14 -24.57
N ASN A 702 31.11 -3.20 -25.27
CA ASN A 702 30.78 -4.21 -26.27
C ASN A 702 30.82 -5.64 -25.71
N ASP A 703 30.53 -5.86 -24.43
CA ASP A 703 30.56 -7.22 -23.88
C ASP A 703 29.47 -8.13 -24.48
N LEU A 704 28.35 -7.58 -24.93
CA LEU A 704 27.34 -8.34 -25.68
C LEU A 704 27.77 -8.72 -27.11
N VAL A 705 28.86 -8.12 -27.62
CA VAL A 705 29.37 -8.42 -28.97
C VAL A 705 30.14 -9.74 -28.96
N THR A 706 29.77 -10.67 -29.84
CA THR A 706 30.44 -11.97 -29.92
C THR A 706 31.64 -11.94 -30.87
N ALA A 707 32.58 -12.85 -30.68
CA ALA A 707 33.68 -13.06 -31.65
C ALA A 707 33.16 -13.40 -33.06
N TYR A 708 32.01 -14.10 -33.14
CA TYR A 708 31.34 -14.37 -34.40
C TYR A 708 30.83 -13.08 -35.06
N THR A 709 30.20 -12.19 -34.29
CA THR A 709 29.75 -10.87 -34.77
C THR A 709 30.92 -10.07 -35.31
N LEU A 710 32.03 -9.98 -34.57
CA LEU A 710 33.25 -9.28 -35.00
C LEU A 710 33.87 -9.85 -36.28
N ALA A 711 33.62 -11.12 -36.60
CA ALA A 711 34.16 -11.80 -37.79
C ALA A 711 33.26 -11.74 -39.02
N ASN A 712 31.97 -11.42 -38.84
CA ASN A 712 30.96 -11.55 -39.90
C ASN A 712 30.08 -10.30 -40.06
N THR A 713 30.54 -9.16 -39.57
CA THR A 713 29.81 -7.87 -39.63
C THR A 713 30.30 -6.98 -40.77
N ASP A 714 29.42 -6.29 -41.46
CA ASP A 714 29.80 -5.23 -42.41
C ASP A 714 30.07 -3.88 -41.70
N LYS A 715 29.90 -3.82 -40.37
CA LYS A 715 30.07 -2.63 -39.54
C LYS A 715 31.47 -2.57 -38.94
N TYR A 716 31.97 -1.35 -38.73
CA TYR A 716 33.31 -1.12 -38.19
C TYR A 716 33.26 -0.96 -36.67
N PHE A 717 33.67 -2.00 -35.92
CA PHE A 717 33.84 -1.89 -34.46
C PHE A 717 35.16 -1.19 -34.12
N MET A 718 35.19 0.14 -34.13
CA MET A 718 36.43 0.92 -34.11
C MET A 718 36.46 2.04 -33.06
N PHE A 719 37.66 2.33 -32.54
CA PHE A 719 37.85 3.36 -31.51
C PHE A 719 37.06 3.05 -30.24
N ILE A 720 37.40 1.92 -29.64
CA ILE A 720 36.73 1.36 -28.47
C ILE A 720 37.62 1.59 -27.25
N GLY A 721 37.07 2.23 -26.20
CA GLY A 721 37.80 2.55 -24.98
C GLY A 721 37.03 2.24 -23.70
N GLY A 722 37.71 1.73 -22.67
CA GLY A 722 37.06 1.48 -21.37
C GLY A 722 36.59 2.76 -20.65
N PHE A 723 37.18 3.92 -20.97
CA PHE A 723 36.76 5.23 -20.48
C PHE A 723 36.09 6.06 -21.58
N VAL A 724 36.80 6.23 -22.71
CA VAL A 724 36.36 7.07 -23.82
C VAL A 724 36.61 6.40 -25.17
N GLY A 725 35.66 6.45 -26.10
CA GLY A 725 35.88 5.95 -27.45
C GLY A 725 36.93 6.78 -28.19
N GLY A 726 36.72 8.08 -28.31
CA GLY A 726 37.66 9.03 -28.90
C GLY A 726 37.85 10.31 -28.10
N ASN A 727 39.10 10.75 -27.95
CA ASN A 727 39.47 11.98 -27.27
C ASN A 727 40.11 13.01 -28.22
N ALA A 728 39.56 14.21 -28.23
CA ALA A 728 40.11 15.42 -28.84
C ALA A 728 40.19 16.60 -27.86
N GLY A 729 39.63 16.43 -26.67
CA GLY A 729 39.71 17.39 -25.56
C GLY A 729 40.67 16.95 -24.46
N THR A 730 40.37 17.34 -23.23
CA THR A 730 41.21 17.06 -22.05
C THR A 730 40.57 16.03 -21.13
N ILE A 731 41.34 15.05 -20.70
CA ILE A 731 40.97 14.06 -19.69
C ILE A 731 42.03 14.04 -18.59
N GLU A 732 41.64 14.36 -17.37
CA GLU A 732 42.55 14.42 -16.22
C GLU A 732 42.07 13.62 -15.01
N ASN A 733 43.01 13.09 -14.23
CA ASN A 733 42.76 12.54 -12.88
C ASN A 733 41.64 11.49 -12.88
N SER A 734 41.60 10.62 -13.88
CA SER A 734 40.46 9.74 -14.15
C SER A 734 40.89 8.30 -14.41
N TYR A 735 40.00 7.31 -14.24
CA TYR A 735 40.36 5.93 -14.49
C TYR A 735 39.26 5.09 -15.14
N ALA A 736 39.65 4.00 -15.80
CA ALA A 736 38.72 2.96 -16.24
C ALA A 736 39.17 1.57 -15.81
N VAL A 737 38.27 0.80 -15.21
CA VAL A 737 38.49 -0.60 -14.83
C VAL A 737 37.28 -1.41 -15.28
N PRO A 738 37.21 -1.80 -16.57
CA PRO A 738 36.12 -2.64 -17.06
C PRO A 738 36.11 -3.99 -16.33
N GLU A 739 34.92 -4.55 -16.10
CA GLU A 739 34.77 -5.83 -15.41
C GLU A 739 34.90 -7.00 -16.39
N ALA A 740 34.31 -6.87 -17.57
CA ALA A 740 34.36 -7.81 -18.69
C ALA A 740 35.36 -7.39 -19.79
N ALA A 741 35.36 -8.15 -20.88
CA ALA A 741 36.27 -7.91 -21.99
C ALA A 741 35.79 -6.75 -22.88
N ILE A 742 36.70 -5.86 -23.25
CA ILE A 742 36.49 -4.84 -24.28
C ILE A 742 36.62 -5.51 -25.66
N LYS A 743 35.63 -5.30 -26.53
CA LYS A 743 35.54 -6.01 -27.83
C LYS A 743 35.47 -5.06 -29.03
N GLY A 744 36.25 -5.34 -30.08
CA GLY A 744 36.24 -4.57 -31.32
C GLY A 744 37.12 -5.12 -32.46
N ASN A 745 37.19 -4.37 -33.56
CA ASN A 745 37.99 -4.71 -34.75
C ASN A 745 39.29 -3.88 -34.90
N GLY A 746 39.38 -2.67 -34.32
CA GLY A 746 40.59 -1.85 -34.44
C GLY A 746 40.56 -0.56 -33.62
N GLY A 747 41.74 -0.01 -33.28
CA GLY A 747 41.83 1.18 -32.41
C GLY A 747 41.23 0.92 -31.02
N ILE A 748 41.70 -0.13 -30.35
CA ILE A 748 41.16 -0.55 -29.04
C ILE A 748 42.17 -0.16 -27.96
N GLY A 749 41.73 0.64 -26.99
CA GLY A 749 42.51 0.95 -25.80
C GLY A 749 41.74 0.60 -24.54
N ALA A 750 42.40 0.04 -23.55
CA ALA A 750 41.75 -0.22 -22.25
C ALA A 750 41.19 1.06 -21.60
N PHE A 751 41.76 2.23 -21.88
CA PHE A 751 41.25 3.53 -21.43
C PHE A 751 40.62 4.31 -22.58
N ALA A 752 41.36 4.56 -23.67
CA ALA A 752 40.88 5.35 -24.80
C ALA A 752 41.12 4.64 -26.13
N GLY A 753 40.10 4.55 -27.00
CA GLY A 753 40.26 3.94 -28.33
C GLY A 753 41.08 4.81 -29.29
N LEU A 754 40.80 6.11 -29.31
CA LEU A 754 41.50 7.13 -30.09
C LEU A 754 41.86 8.33 -29.21
N ASN A 755 43.07 8.86 -29.37
CA ASN A 755 43.48 10.16 -28.87
C ASN A 755 44.07 10.97 -30.03
N THR A 756 43.32 11.97 -30.49
CA THR A 756 43.66 12.80 -31.67
C THR A 756 44.69 13.87 -31.32
N SER A 757 45.26 14.57 -32.30
CA SER A 757 46.34 15.55 -32.10
C SER A 757 46.07 16.67 -31.08
N ASN A 758 44.80 16.98 -30.82
CA ASN A 758 44.39 18.00 -29.85
C ASN A 758 44.13 17.41 -28.45
N GLY A 759 44.09 16.08 -28.34
CA GLY A 759 43.77 15.39 -27.12
C GLY A 759 44.86 15.49 -26.04
N ILE A 760 44.44 15.59 -24.79
CA ILE A 760 45.30 15.52 -23.62
C ILE A 760 44.76 14.43 -22.70
N ILE A 761 45.60 13.46 -22.36
CA ILE A 761 45.31 12.47 -21.31
C ILE A 761 46.40 12.61 -20.25
N LYS A 762 46.01 12.95 -19.02
CA LYS A 762 46.96 13.24 -17.95
C LYS A 762 46.51 12.67 -16.62
N ASN A 763 47.43 12.07 -15.87
CA ASN A 763 47.14 11.53 -14.53
C ASN A 763 46.00 10.51 -14.55
N CYS A 764 46.02 9.57 -15.49
CA CYS A 764 44.94 8.60 -15.65
C CYS A 764 45.46 7.17 -15.52
N TYR A 765 44.59 6.21 -15.23
CA TYR A 765 44.98 4.81 -15.23
C TYR A 765 43.89 3.85 -15.66
N THR A 766 44.29 2.60 -15.93
CA THR A 766 43.35 1.53 -16.24
C THR A 766 43.85 0.15 -15.79
N ASN A 767 42.93 -0.77 -15.51
CA ASN A 767 43.25 -2.19 -15.42
C ASN A 767 42.28 -3.00 -16.28
N ALA A 768 42.78 -3.47 -17.43
CA ALA A 768 42.10 -4.40 -18.32
C ALA A 768 43.02 -5.55 -18.73
N SER A 769 43.96 -5.95 -17.85
CA SER A 769 44.92 -7.02 -18.16
C SER A 769 44.17 -8.32 -18.50
N GLY A 770 44.37 -8.83 -19.71
CA GLY A 770 43.67 -10.02 -20.21
C GLY A 770 42.21 -9.80 -20.63
N LYS A 771 41.73 -8.55 -20.65
CA LYS A 771 40.33 -8.19 -20.95
C LYS A 771 40.14 -7.49 -22.30
N ILE A 772 40.95 -7.83 -23.31
CA ILE A 772 40.79 -7.29 -24.67
C ILE A 772 40.56 -8.45 -25.62
N THR A 773 39.42 -8.45 -26.31
CA THR A 773 39.10 -9.39 -27.38
C THR A 773 38.99 -8.62 -28.69
N TYR A 774 39.65 -9.09 -29.74
CA TYR A 774 39.63 -8.38 -31.01
C TYR A 774 39.68 -9.31 -32.21
N ASN A 775 39.17 -8.80 -33.33
CA ASN A 775 39.39 -9.38 -34.66
C ASN A 775 39.92 -8.29 -35.59
N ASP A 776 41.23 -8.31 -35.86
CA ASP A 776 41.93 -7.27 -36.63
C ASP A 776 41.61 -7.36 -38.12
N TRP A 777 40.38 -6.97 -38.47
CA TRP A 777 39.92 -6.92 -39.83
C TRP A 777 40.50 -5.67 -40.51
N ASN A 778 41.10 -5.85 -41.68
CA ASN A 778 41.76 -4.81 -42.48
C ASN A 778 43.08 -4.25 -41.89
N ASN A 779 43.68 -4.91 -40.89
CA ASN A 779 44.98 -4.53 -40.32
C ASN A 779 44.99 -3.08 -39.81
N TYR A 780 43.88 -2.65 -39.20
CA TYR A 780 43.75 -1.30 -38.64
C TYR A 780 44.67 -1.09 -37.44
N GLY A 781 45.02 -2.17 -36.72
CA GLY A 781 46.01 -2.15 -35.64
C GLY A 781 45.62 -1.29 -34.42
N TYR A 782 46.63 -0.88 -33.66
CA TYR A 782 46.51 -0.02 -32.46
C TYR A 782 45.68 -0.62 -31.31
N ILE A 783 45.97 -1.86 -30.96
CA ILE A 783 45.35 -2.56 -29.82
C ILE A 783 46.33 -2.53 -28.64
N THR A 784 45.92 -1.95 -27.51
CA THR A 784 46.80 -1.79 -26.34
C THR A 784 46.03 -1.72 -25.02
N LEU A 785 46.72 -2.01 -23.92
CA LEU A 785 46.24 -1.91 -22.54
C LEU A 785 46.18 -0.45 -22.02
N GLY A 786 46.30 0.55 -22.89
CA GLY A 786 46.21 1.97 -22.54
C GLY A 786 45.39 2.75 -23.54
N VAL A 787 46.06 3.52 -24.39
CA VAL A 787 45.45 4.37 -25.43
C VAL A 787 45.71 3.75 -26.80
N GLY A 788 44.66 3.34 -27.51
CA GLY A 788 44.68 2.68 -28.81
C GLY A 788 45.48 3.45 -29.86
N LYS A 789 44.80 4.17 -30.75
CA LYS A 789 45.47 5.07 -31.70
C LYS A 789 45.77 6.38 -30.99
N ASN A 790 47.05 6.68 -30.75
CA ASN A 790 47.47 7.93 -30.12
C ASN A 790 48.23 8.84 -31.10
N SER A 791 47.84 10.10 -31.19
CA SER A 791 48.53 11.15 -31.97
C SER A 791 48.86 12.39 -31.12
N ALA A 792 48.78 12.25 -29.79
CA ALA A 792 48.80 13.35 -28.85
C ALA A 792 49.55 13.03 -27.55
N THR A 793 49.56 14.01 -26.66
CA THR A 793 50.24 13.93 -25.36
C THR A 793 49.48 13.03 -24.39
N VAL A 794 50.20 12.04 -23.86
CA VAL A 794 49.75 11.20 -22.74
C VAL A 794 50.81 11.29 -21.65
N THR A 795 50.45 11.78 -20.47
CA THR A 795 51.38 12.04 -19.35
C THR A 795 50.88 11.41 -18.07
N ASN A 796 51.76 10.80 -17.28
CA ASN A 796 51.38 10.13 -16.03
C ASN A 796 50.20 9.15 -16.23
N PHE A 797 50.29 8.33 -17.27
CA PHE A 797 49.31 7.29 -17.54
C PHE A 797 49.82 5.95 -17.04
N TYR A 798 48.99 5.21 -16.31
CA TYR A 798 49.39 3.95 -15.67
C TYR A 798 48.45 2.79 -16.00
N TYR A 799 48.97 1.57 -16.08
CA TYR A 799 48.14 0.39 -16.29
C TYR A 799 48.75 -0.91 -15.78
N VAL A 800 47.93 -1.95 -15.60
CA VAL A 800 48.43 -3.30 -15.30
C VAL A 800 48.70 -4.04 -16.60
N GLY A 801 49.93 -4.55 -16.77
CA GLY A 801 50.31 -5.33 -17.95
C GLY A 801 51.73 -5.87 -17.86
N SER A 802 52.10 -6.70 -18.84
CA SER A 802 53.44 -7.32 -18.93
C SER A 802 54.40 -6.58 -19.87
N THR A 803 53.89 -5.75 -20.78
CA THR A 803 54.69 -5.03 -21.78
C THR A 803 54.36 -3.53 -21.75
N ALA A 804 55.41 -2.71 -21.59
CA ALA A 804 55.28 -1.25 -21.60
C ALA A 804 54.89 -0.76 -23.01
N THR A 805 54.06 0.28 -23.07
CA THR A 805 53.60 0.90 -24.32
C THR A 805 54.15 2.32 -24.37
N SER A 806 54.21 2.93 -25.55
CA SER A 806 54.72 4.29 -25.72
C SER A 806 53.88 5.36 -25.01
N ALA A 807 52.68 5.02 -24.52
CA ALA A 807 51.73 5.93 -23.91
C ALA A 807 51.40 5.58 -22.45
N GLY A 808 52.25 4.84 -21.72
CA GLY A 808 51.97 4.54 -20.31
C GLY A 808 53.06 3.78 -19.54
N THR A 809 52.91 3.76 -18.22
CA THR A 809 53.80 3.08 -17.27
C THR A 809 53.10 1.88 -16.64
N ILE A 810 53.76 0.72 -16.59
CA ILE A 810 53.21 -0.46 -15.91
C ILE A 810 53.24 -0.25 -14.40
N MET A 811 52.13 -0.60 -13.74
CA MET A 811 52.05 -0.72 -12.28
C MET A 811 51.34 -2.01 -11.86
N THR A 812 51.49 -2.38 -10.58
CA THR A 812 50.75 -3.50 -10.00
C THR A 812 49.29 -3.10 -9.77
N GLU A 813 48.40 -4.09 -9.78
CA GLU A 813 47.00 -3.86 -9.43
C GLU A 813 46.84 -3.24 -8.04
N SER A 814 47.60 -3.72 -7.05
CA SER A 814 47.59 -3.17 -5.69
C SER A 814 48.00 -1.69 -5.64
N ALA A 815 48.93 -1.26 -6.50
CA ALA A 815 49.33 0.15 -6.58
C ALA A 815 48.22 1.02 -7.18
N LEU A 816 47.51 0.52 -8.20
CA LEU A 816 46.35 1.22 -8.78
C LEU A 816 45.15 1.28 -7.82
N LYS A 817 44.90 0.21 -7.05
CA LYS A 817 43.86 0.19 -6.01
C LYS A 817 44.16 1.18 -4.89
N SER A 818 45.43 1.25 -4.46
CA SER A 818 45.85 2.23 -3.46
C SER A 818 45.73 3.66 -4.00
N ALA A 819 46.23 3.93 -5.21
CA ALA A 819 46.27 5.22 -5.91
C ALA A 819 46.81 6.45 -5.13
N THR A 820 47.10 6.34 -3.83
CA THR A 820 47.52 7.44 -2.93
C THR A 820 48.81 8.13 -3.33
N SER A 821 49.68 7.43 -4.08
CA SER A 821 50.94 7.98 -4.61
C SER A 821 50.81 8.52 -6.03
N LEU A 822 49.62 8.39 -6.66
CA LEU A 822 49.38 8.83 -8.03
C LEU A 822 49.00 10.30 -8.04
N THR A 823 49.69 11.05 -8.91
CA THR A 823 49.34 12.46 -9.14
C THR A 823 47.91 12.53 -9.65
N GLY A 824 47.10 13.47 -9.13
CA GLY A 824 45.69 13.62 -9.50
C GLY A 824 44.69 12.90 -8.60
N PHE A 825 45.15 11.96 -7.77
CA PHE A 825 44.28 11.19 -6.87
C PHE A 825 44.51 11.62 -5.42
N SER A 826 43.73 12.60 -4.96
CA SER A 826 43.82 13.14 -3.59
C SER A 826 42.63 12.70 -2.72
N THR A 827 42.82 12.68 -1.40
CA THR A 827 41.80 12.29 -0.42
C THR A 827 40.69 13.34 -0.23
N SER A 828 40.74 14.48 -0.94
CA SER A 828 39.63 15.44 -0.94
C SER A 828 38.59 15.12 -2.03
N VAL A 829 38.92 14.23 -2.95
CA VAL A 829 38.05 13.82 -4.08
C VAL A 829 37.78 12.32 -4.03
N TRP A 830 38.81 11.54 -3.76
CA TRP A 830 38.78 10.09 -3.83
C TRP A 830 38.78 9.44 -2.44
N ASN A 831 37.92 8.45 -2.26
CA ASN A 831 37.90 7.51 -1.15
C ASN A 831 38.68 6.25 -1.55
N PHE A 832 39.84 6.02 -0.93
CA PHE A 832 40.79 4.96 -1.32
C PHE A 832 40.49 3.58 -0.71
N GLY A 833 39.35 3.39 -0.05
CA GLY A 833 38.84 2.08 0.38
C GLY A 833 39.84 1.16 1.13
N THR A 834 39.56 -0.15 1.09
CA THR A 834 40.50 -1.21 1.51
C THR A 834 41.30 -1.72 0.32
N SER A 835 42.38 -2.51 0.53
CA SER A 835 43.26 -2.99 -0.55
C SER A 835 42.58 -3.84 -1.64
N SER A 836 41.31 -4.19 -1.50
CA SER A 836 40.54 -5.00 -2.45
C SER A 836 39.81 -4.21 -3.54
N GLN A 837 39.53 -2.92 -3.34
CA GLN A 837 38.71 -2.09 -4.25
C GLN A 837 39.53 -0.95 -4.89
N TYR A 838 39.04 -0.44 -6.03
CA TYR A 838 39.56 0.79 -6.62
C TYR A 838 38.94 2.02 -5.94
N PRO A 839 39.59 3.19 -6.00
CA PRO A 839 39.13 4.39 -5.31
C PRO A 839 37.76 4.87 -5.82
N ASP A 840 36.84 5.15 -4.93
CA ASP A 840 35.55 5.77 -5.28
C ASP A 840 35.60 7.27 -5.13
N LEU A 841 34.62 7.97 -5.69
CA LEU A 841 34.44 9.39 -5.40
C LEU A 841 33.80 9.54 -4.02
N ILE A 842 34.24 10.51 -3.22
CA ILE A 842 33.74 10.72 -1.86
C ILE A 842 32.23 11.02 -1.84
N ASN A 843 31.74 11.69 -2.87
CA ASN A 843 30.33 12.03 -3.06
C ASN A 843 29.49 10.87 -3.63
N ASN A 844 30.11 9.73 -3.96
CA ASN A 844 29.42 8.52 -4.40
C ASN A 844 30.21 7.23 -4.06
N PRO A 845 30.26 6.84 -2.76
CA PRO A 845 30.89 5.59 -2.35
C PRO A 845 30.06 4.38 -2.81
N ARG A 846 30.72 3.33 -3.33
CA ARG A 846 30.07 2.08 -3.76
C ARG A 846 29.71 1.14 -2.60
#